data_AF-A0A087T1V1-F1
#
_entry.id   AF-A0A087T1V1-F1
#
_cell.length_a   1.000
_cell.length_b   1.000
_cell.length_c   1.000
_cell.angle_alpha   90.00
_cell.angle_beta   90.00
_cell.angle_gamma   90.00
#
_symmetry.space_group_name_H-M   'P 1'
#
loop_
_entity.id
_entity.type
_entity.pdbx_description
1 polymer ?
#
loop_
_entity_poly.entity_id
_entity_poly.type
_entity_poly.pdbx_seq_one_letter_code
_entity_poly.pdbx_strand_id
1 'polypeptide(L)'
;MSRTLSPARNHVGGYGRRNRSTLPIEENLDYLNDVLERFRRDALRRRREFNIVDEVDRSLPQPVEVDTVEFYCNDNAKSHHTDNYDLLEGKDPSPVLRRGDSFFMAIRFNRPFNIQTDKIRLDFTFGPKKQIGKGTLILLPVTDKKSLTLEPSKWDICLARVERTIVTLQIQIPYMAGVGLWRMKIQSQVSGSENVKTYESKESIYILFNPWCKDDPVYMEDSRSRQEYVLSDVGKIYVGSYNKPVGRPWVFGQFSDAMLPASVFLLEKSGLDYTSRGNPVKVVRAISAMVNSNDDNGVLIGNWSGSYEDGTAPWSWTGSSAILEQYLSSGGKPVRYGQCWVFSGVCTTVCRALGIPCRSVTNFVSAHDTDDSLTVDKYFDNDGNELEEFNFDSIWNFHVWNDCWMVRPDLPSGYGGWQAIDATPQETSEGAYRAGPASLVAIRRGEISYLYDAPFVFAEVNADVIHWQIDDSSEFGWKKLKTNTYHVGKLIVTKRAGFDDDFGNRDMEDISLQYKSKEGSSEERMSVLNAARRGGLTHIYDMPAPGKEDVYFSLKDIDKVMIGQPFQVIVEVENKSDEKRTVTSVLSASSVYYTGIIARKVKRARGTFTLRPRQKEQLGIEVSVSDYLDKLVDYAMLKIYAISTVKETQQTWAEEDDFQVEKPALNIEIEGDIRIYRRFKVRISFTNPLKRTLEDCVLTIEGPGLAEPRKTFLKDVGPESTMTHVETLVPRKVGPRKIT
;
A
#
# COMPACT_ATOMS: atom_id res chain seq x y z
N MET A 1 50.52 26.12 36.37
CA MET A 1 51.39 25.03 35.84
C MET A 1 50.51 23.82 35.53
N SER A 2 50.42 23.49 34.24
CA SER A 2 50.04 22.21 33.62
C SER A 2 49.59 21.06 34.53
N ARG A 3 48.37 20.54 34.31
CA ARG A 3 48.12 19.15 33.85
C ARG A 3 46.63 18.91 33.60
N THR A 4 46.30 18.61 32.35
CA THR A 4 45.06 18.04 31.84
C THR A 4 44.86 16.59 32.29
N LEU A 5 43.68 16.26 32.81
CA LEU A 5 43.19 14.88 32.98
C LEU A 5 41.68 14.85 32.70
N SER A 6 41.30 14.16 31.62
CA SER A 6 39.93 13.72 31.33
C SER A 6 39.54 12.55 32.24
N PRO A 7 38.27 12.40 32.64
CA PRO A 7 37.76 11.13 33.19
C PRO A 7 37.10 10.27 32.10
N ALA A 8 37.38 8.98 32.20
CA ALA A 8 36.98 7.90 31.32
C ALA A 8 35.46 7.62 31.32
N ARG A 9 34.90 7.32 30.15
CA ARG A 9 33.62 6.61 30.00
C ARG A 9 33.90 5.10 29.97
N ASN A 10 33.27 4.37 30.88
CA ASN A 10 33.26 2.92 30.91
C ASN A 10 32.49 2.36 29.70
N HIS A 11 33.19 1.64 28.82
CA HIS A 11 32.58 0.73 27.85
C HIS A 11 32.38 -0.64 28.50
N VAL A 12 31.13 -1.09 28.60
CA VAL A 12 30.80 -2.48 28.91
C VAL A 12 30.44 -3.20 27.60
N GLY A 13 31.34 -4.08 27.19
CA GLY A 13 31.08 -5.38 26.56
C GLY A 13 30.13 -5.44 25.35
N GLY A 14 30.67 -5.25 24.15
CA GLY A 14 30.02 -5.65 22.91
C GLY A 14 30.00 -7.18 22.76
N TYR A 15 28.81 -7.74 22.56
CA TYR A 15 28.63 -9.09 22.03
C TYR A 15 28.42 -9.03 20.52
N GLY A 16 29.37 -9.59 19.77
CA GLY A 16 29.13 -10.23 18.48
C GLY A 16 28.84 -9.35 17.27
N ARG A 17 29.79 -8.51 16.85
CA ARG A 17 29.88 -8.12 15.43
C ARG A 17 30.14 -9.37 14.58
N ARG A 18 29.08 -9.96 14.02
CA ARG A 18 29.23 -10.76 12.79
C ARG A 18 29.33 -9.77 11.64
N ASN A 19 30.52 -9.69 11.03
CA ASN A 19 30.71 -9.08 9.72
C ASN A 19 29.62 -9.64 8.79
N ARG A 20 28.69 -8.79 8.35
CA ARG A 20 27.92 -9.04 7.14
C ARG A 20 28.94 -9.12 6.01
N SER A 21 29.19 -10.34 5.53
CA SER A 21 29.67 -10.53 4.17
C SER A 21 28.61 -9.93 3.26
N THR A 22 28.86 -8.72 2.75
CA THR A 22 28.24 -8.26 1.52
C THR A 22 28.59 -9.26 0.45
N LEU A 23 27.69 -10.21 0.18
CA LEU A 23 27.76 -11.01 -1.03
C LEU A 23 27.61 -10.02 -2.20
N PRO A 24 28.50 -10.06 -3.21
CA PRO A 24 28.50 -9.07 -4.27
C PRO A 24 27.25 -9.25 -5.12
N ILE A 25 26.57 -8.13 -5.37
CA ILE A 25 25.39 -7.98 -6.24
C ILE A 25 25.64 -8.53 -7.67
N GLU A 26 26.91 -8.72 -8.06
CA GLU A 26 27.32 -9.20 -9.38
C GLU A 26 26.91 -10.65 -9.70
N GLU A 27 26.96 -11.60 -8.75
CA GLU A 27 26.59 -13.01 -9.04
C GLU A 27 25.07 -13.23 -9.25
N ASN A 28 24.24 -12.27 -8.83
CA ASN A 28 22.78 -12.35 -8.96
C ASN A 28 22.24 -11.51 -10.13
N LEU A 29 23.08 -10.65 -10.72
CA LEU A 29 22.70 -9.77 -11.83
C LEU A 29 22.41 -10.57 -13.10
N ASP A 30 23.22 -11.58 -13.41
CA ASP A 30 23.01 -12.45 -14.57
C ASP A 30 21.72 -13.25 -14.47
N TYR A 31 21.40 -13.75 -13.28
CA TYR A 31 20.13 -14.44 -13.03
C TYR A 31 18.94 -13.48 -13.10
N LEU A 32 19.05 -12.27 -12.51
CA LEU A 32 18.00 -11.26 -12.58
C LEU A 32 17.77 -10.79 -14.03
N ASN A 33 18.84 -10.60 -14.80
CA ASN A 33 18.80 -10.30 -16.22
C ASN A 33 18.20 -11.46 -17.01
N ASP A 34 18.53 -12.71 -16.68
CA ASP A 34 17.92 -13.89 -17.30
C ASP A 34 16.42 -14.00 -16.98
N VAL A 35 15.99 -13.70 -15.75
CA VAL A 35 14.57 -13.64 -15.38
C VAL A 35 13.86 -12.50 -16.13
N LEU A 36 14.45 -11.30 -16.18
CA LEU A 36 13.89 -10.15 -16.88
C LEU A 36 13.83 -10.38 -18.39
N GLU A 37 14.89 -10.91 -18.99
CA GLU A 37 14.95 -11.31 -20.38
C GLU A 37 14.00 -12.46 -20.68
N ARG A 38 13.73 -13.37 -19.74
CA ARG A 38 12.66 -14.37 -19.90
C ARG A 38 11.29 -13.72 -19.88
N PHE A 39 10.98 -12.82 -18.96
CA PHE A 39 9.69 -12.11 -19.00
C PHE A 39 9.51 -11.33 -20.31
N ARG A 40 10.57 -10.70 -20.80
CA ARG A 40 10.58 -10.05 -22.12
C ARG A 40 10.46 -11.04 -23.27
N ARG A 41 11.20 -12.15 -23.24
CA ARG A 41 11.11 -13.23 -24.25
C ARG A 41 9.75 -13.88 -24.23
N ASP A 42 9.14 -14.17 -23.09
CA ASP A 42 7.81 -14.75 -22.99
C ASP A 42 6.75 -13.78 -23.52
N ALA A 43 6.95 -12.46 -23.34
CA ALA A 43 6.14 -11.43 -24.00
C ALA A 43 6.35 -11.38 -25.53
N LEU A 44 7.59 -11.56 -26.01
CA LEU A 44 8.00 -11.45 -27.43
C LEU A 44 7.83 -12.74 -28.24
N ARG A 45 7.98 -13.92 -27.61
CA ARG A 45 7.92 -15.29 -28.19
C ARG A 45 6.51 -15.67 -28.63
N ARG A 46 5.51 -14.83 -28.30
CA ARG A 46 4.16 -14.85 -28.88
C ARG A 46 4.13 -14.59 -30.41
N ARG A 47 5.28 -14.46 -31.10
CA ARG A 47 5.41 -14.50 -32.56
C ARG A 47 6.55 -15.43 -33.05
N ARG A 48 6.12 -16.57 -33.60
CA ARG A 48 6.81 -17.55 -34.48
C ARG A 48 7.70 -18.63 -33.84
N GLU A 49 7.42 -19.87 -34.26
CA GLU A 49 8.20 -21.11 -34.06
C GLU A 49 9.03 -21.45 -35.31
N PHE A 50 10.05 -22.31 -35.15
CA PHE A 50 10.13 -23.64 -35.80
C PHE A 50 11.32 -24.47 -35.21
N ASN A 51 11.14 -25.79 -35.16
CA ASN A 51 12.06 -26.81 -34.63
C ASN A 51 13.03 -27.37 -35.69
N ILE A 52 14.14 -27.98 -35.24
CA ILE A 52 14.96 -28.95 -36.00
C ILE A 52 15.15 -30.19 -35.11
N VAL A 53 15.08 -31.38 -35.71
CA VAL A 53 15.26 -32.69 -35.06
C VAL A 53 16.42 -33.40 -35.77
N ASP A 54 17.36 -33.96 -34.99
CA ASP A 54 18.43 -34.84 -35.47
C ASP A 54 18.14 -36.31 -35.12
N GLU A 55 18.50 -37.23 -36.02
CA GLU A 55 18.37 -38.69 -35.89
C GLU A 55 19.47 -39.31 -35.00
N VAL A 56 19.13 -40.32 -34.18
CA VAL A 56 20.10 -41.10 -33.39
C VAL A 56 19.84 -42.62 -33.47
N ASP A 57 20.97 -43.34 -33.49
CA ASP A 57 21.24 -44.77 -33.69
C ASP A 57 20.59 -45.76 -32.68
N ARG A 58 20.31 -46.99 -33.15
CA ARG A 58 19.42 -48.01 -32.53
C ARG A 58 20.16 -49.28 -32.06
N SER A 59 20.93 -49.23 -30.97
CA SER A 59 21.51 -50.47 -30.43
C SER A 59 21.60 -50.60 -28.90
N LEU A 60 20.98 -49.71 -28.12
CA LEU A 60 20.82 -49.85 -26.66
C LEU A 60 19.36 -49.61 -26.24
N PRO A 61 18.87 -50.15 -25.11
CA PRO A 61 17.58 -49.77 -24.53
C PRO A 61 17.58 -48.26 -24.24
N GLN A 62 16.91 -47.49 -25.08
CA GLN A 62 16.87 -46.03 -24.95
C GLN A 62 15.82 -45.61 -23.92
N PRO A 63 16.15 -44.66 -23.02
CA PRO A 63 15.16 -43.99 -22.19
C PRO A 63 14.01 -43.43 -23.02
N VAL A 64 12.79 -43.43 -22.46
CA VAL A 64 11.66 -42.72 -23.09
C VAL A 64 12.01 -41.24 -23.23
N GLU A 65 11.77 -40.66 -24.40
CA GLU A 65 12.00 -39.24 -24.62
C GLU A 65 10.67 -38.49 -24.56
N VAL A 66 10.68 -37.30 -23.97
CA VAL A 66 9.48 -36.45 -23.83
C VAL A 66 9.28 -35.68 -25.13
N ASP A 67 8.15 -35.89 -25.79
CA ASP A 67 7.74 -35.14 -26.98
C ASP A 67 7.16 -33.78 -26.58
N THR A 68 6.27 -33.77 -25.59
CA THR A 68 5.58 -32.57 -25.11
C THR A 68 5.01 -32.78 -23.72
N VAL A 69 4.75 -31.66 -23.03
CA VAL A 69 4.14 -31.58 -21.71
C VAL A 69 2.91 -30.69 -21.83
N GLU A 70 1.78 -31.16 -21.29
CA GLU A 70 0.54 -30.41 -21.17
C GLU A 70 0.25 -30.17 -19.69
N PHE A 71 0.10 -28.91 -19.28
CA PHE A 71 -0.17 -28.54 -17.89
C PHE A 71 -1.65 -28.34 -17.60
N TYR A 72 -2.54 -28.49 -18.59
CA TYR A 72 -3.98 -28.24 -18.44
C TYR A 72 -4.27 -26.88 -17.80
N CYS A 73 -3.54 -25.84 -18.23
CA CYS A 73 -3.47 -24.55 -17.54
C CYS A 73 -4.87 -23.97 -17.23
N ASN A 74 -5.78 -23.99 -18.19
CA ASN A 74 -7.13 -23.46 -18.03
C ASN A 74 -8.02 -24.27 -17.06
N ASP A 75 -7.87 -25.59 -17.02
CA ASP A 75 -8.69 -26.43 -16.14
C ASP A 75 -8.18 -26.40 -14.70
N ASN A 76 -6.85 -26.45 -14.53
CA ASN A 76 -6.24 -26.23 -13.22
C ASN A 76 -6.55 -24.81 -12.72
N ALA A 77 -6.52 -23.79 -13.57
CA ALA A 77 -6.78 -22.42 -13.14
C ALA A 77 -8.16 -22.23 -12.50
N LYS A 78 -9.19 -22.94 -12.99
CA LYS A 78 -10.54 -22.92 -12.40
C LYS A 78 -10.54 -23.48 -10.98
N SER A 79 -9.86 -24.62 -10.74
CA SER A 79 -9.79 -25.22 -9.40
C SER A 79 -8.90 -24.43 -8.46
N HIS A 80 -7.92 -23.71 -8.98
CA HIS A 80 -7.01 -22.87 -8.22
C HIS A 80 -7.47 -21.41 -8.07
N HIS A 81 -8.63 -21.02 -8.63
CA HIS A 81 -9.12 -19.64 -8.61
C HIS A 81 -8.09 -18.63 -9.18
N THR A 82 -7.54 -18.98 -10.34
CA THR A 82 -6.52 -18.21 -11.09
C THR A 82 -6.92 -18.02 -12.56
N ASP A 83 -8.16 -18.34 -12.92
CA ASP A 83 -8.72 -18.27 -14.27
C ASP A 83 -8.84 -16.84 -14.83
N ASN A 84 -8.75 -15.82 -13.97
CA ASN A 84 -8.77 -14.42 -14.40
C ASN A 84 -7.44 -13.92 -14.97
N TYR A 85 -6.31 -14.59 -14.72
CA TYR A 85 -5.00 -14.09 -15.18
C TYR A 85 -4.89 -14.14 -16.70
N ASP A 86 -4.64 -12.99 -17.32
CA ASP A 86 -4.43 -12.86 -18.77
C ASP A 86 -3.22 -13.71 -19.25
N LEU A 87 -2.33 -14.16 -18.35
CA LEU A 87 -1.24 -15.12 -18.63
C LEU A 87 -1.72 -16.49 -19.13
N LEU A 88 -2.99 -16.83 -18.91
CA LEU A 88 -3.62 -18.05 -19.42
C LEU A 88 -4.11 -17.89 -20.86
N GLU A 89 -4.17 -16.66 -21.37
CA GLU A 89 -4.57 -16.35 -22.73
C GLU A 89 -3.35 -16.40 -23.68
N GLY A 90 -3.39 -17.23 -24.72
CA GLY A 90 -2.31 -17.29 -25.72
C GLY A 90 -2.05 -18.69 -26.26
N LYS A 91 -0.99 -18.81 -27.07
CA LYS A 91 -0.56 -20.11 -27.64
C LYS A 91 0.17 -20.99 -26.62
N ASP A 92 0.89 -20.37 -25.69
CA ASP A 92 1.72 -21.05 -24.68
C ASP A 92 1.39 -20.50 -23.28
N PRO A 93 0.28 -20.94 -22.66
CA PRO A 93 -0.15 -20.43 -21.36
C PRO A 93 0.76 -20.90 -20.24
N SER A 94 1.18 -19.99 -19.37
CA SER A 94 1.95 -20.32 -18.17
C SER A 94 1.02 -20.85 -17.07
N PRO A 95 1.31 -21.99 -16.41
CA PRO A 95 0.51 -22.46 -15.30
C PRO A 95 0.54 -21.46 -14.14
N VAL A 96 -0.64 -21.01 -13.69
CA VAL A 96 -0.79 -20.17 -12.49
C VAL A 96 -1.55 -20.97 -11.44
N LEU A 97 -0.83 -21.42 -10.41
CA LEU A 97 -1.31 -22.36 -9.41
C LEU A 97 -1.24 -21.73 -8.02
N ARG A 98 -2.03 -22.24 -7.09
CA ARG A 98 -1.96 -21.90 -5.66
C ARG A 98 -1.38 -23.05 -4.87
N ARG A 99 -0.51 -22.75 -3.91
CA ARG A 99 0.06 -23.75 -2.98
C ARG A 99 -1.03 -24.38 -2.11
N GLY A 100 -0.79 -25.57 -1.57
CA GLY A 100 -1.77 -26.29 -0.75
C GLY A 100 -2.84 -27.06 -1.55
N ASP A 101 -2.95 -26.80 -2.85
CA ASP A 101 -3.83 -27.54 -3.77
C ASP A 101 -3.01 -28.46 -4.69
N SER A 102 -3.70 -29.41 -5.31
CA SER A 102 -3.12 -30.29 -6.33
C SER A 102 -3.50 -29.87 -7.75
N PHE A 103 -2.63 -30.12 -8.72
CA PHE A 103 -2.88 -29.88 -10.14
C PHE A 103 -2.59 -31.12 -10.98
N PHE A 104 -3.17 -31.15 -12.18
CA PHE A 104 -2.93 -32.23 -13.16
C PHE A 104 -1.98 -31.78 -14.27
N MET A 105 -1.19 -32.71 -14.79
CA MET A 105 -0.41 -32.52 -16.02
C MET A 105 -0.31 -33.83 -16.79
N ALA A 106 0.01 -33.77 -18.08
CA ALA A 106 0.30 -34.93 -18.90
C ALA A 106 1.65 -34.80 -19.61
N ILE A 107 2.31 -35.93 -19.75
CA ILE A 107 3.57 -36.07 -20.48
C ILE A 107 3.33 -37.04 -21.62
N ARG A 108 3.65 -36.63 -22.85
CA ARG A 108 3.64 -37.51 -24.02
C ARG A 108 5.07 -37.94 -24.33
N PHE A 109 5.27 -39.25 -24.47
CA PHE A 109 6.56 -39.84 -24.84
C PHE A 109 6.59 -40.27 -26.30
N ASN A 110 7.80 -40.38 -26.84
CA ASN A 110 8.05 -40.88 -28.20
C ASN A 110 7.67 -42.36 -28.42
N ARG A 111 7.48 -43.14 -27.35
CA ARG A 111 7.05 -44.55 -27.38
C ARG A 111 6.14 -44.90 -26.20
N PRO A 112 5.45 -46.06 -26.22
CA PRO A 112 4.62 -46.47 -25.10
C PRO A 112 5.41 -46.54 -23.79
N PHE A 113 4.85 -45.94 -22.74
CA PHE A 113 5.43 -45.91 -21.41
C PHE A 113 5.15 -47.22 -20.67
N ASN A 114 6.19 -47.84 -20.12
CA ASN A 114 6.07 -49.02 -19.30
C ASN A 114 6.64 -48.75 -17.91
N ILE A 115 5.75 -48.60 -16.91
CA ILE A 115 6.10 -48.29 -15.52
C ILE A 115 7.07 -49.30 -14.86
N GLN A 116 7.14 -50.55 -15.36
CA GLN A 116 8.04 -51.56 -14.82
C GLN A 116 9.48 -51.38 -15.31
N THR A 117 9.67 -50.84 -16.51
CA THR A 117 10.99 -50.71 -17.16
C THR A 117 11.47 -49.26 -17.26
N ASP A 118 10.55 -48.30 -17.38
CA ASP A 118 10.82 -46.88 -17.57
C ASP A 118 10.68 -46.14 -16.24
N LYS A 119 11.76 -45.53 -15.78
CA LYS A 119 11.78 -44.69 -14.58
C LYS A 119 11.72 -43.23 -14.98
N ILE A 120 10.77 -42.50 -14.40
CA ILE A 120 10.62 -41.05 -14.61
C ILE A 120 10.71 -40.34 -13.28
N ARG A 121 11.35 -39.17 -13.26
CA ARG A 121 11.37 -38.25 -12.11
C ARG A 121 11.13 -36.82 -12.56
N LEU A 122 10.28 -36.12 -11.85
CA LEU A 122 10.06 -34.68 -12.03
C LEU A 122 10.93 -33.92 -11.04
N ASP A 123 11.69 -32.96 -11.54
CA ASP A 123 12.58 -32.10 -10.77
C ASP A 123 12.04 -30.67 -10.80
N PHE A 124 11.41 -30.23 -9.71
CA PHE A 124 10.97 -28.85 -9.56
C PHE A 124 12.06 -28.03 -8.88
N THR A 125 12.36 -26.85 -9.43
CA THR A 125 13.41 -25.95 -8.94
C THR A 125 12.86 -24.55 -8.71
N PHE A 126 13.27 -23.95 -7.60
CA PHE A 126 12.87 -22.62 -7.18
C PHE A 126 14.10 -21.77 -6.89
N GLY A 127 14.30 -20.73 -7.70
CA GLY A 127 15.45 -19.85 -7.61
C GLY A 127 16.77 -20.38 -8.18
N PRO A 128 17.87 -19.68 -7.91
CA PRO A 128 19.17 -19.97 -8.52
C PRO A 128 19.89 -21.16 -7.86
N LYS A 129 19.69 -21.38 -6.56
CA LYS A 129 20.39 -22.41 -5.78
C LYS A 129 19.49 -23.62 -5.52
N LYS A 130 19.74 -24.70 -6.24
CA LYS A 130 19.00 -25.98 -6.14
C LYS A 130 19.43 -26.75 -4.88
N GLN A 131 18.60 -26.78 -3.85
CA GLN A 131 18.92 -27.40 -2.57
C GLN A 131 17.73 -28.18 -2.00
N ILE A 132 17.89 -29.49 -1.82
CA ILE A 132 16.85 -30.38 -1.27
C ILE A 132 16.47 -29.95 0.15
N GLY A 133 17.46 -29.79 1.05
CA GLY A 133 17.21 -29.45 2.46
C GLY A 133 16.63 -28.05 2.70
N LYS A 134 16.57 -27.21 1.65
CA LYS A 134 15.98 -25.86 1.69
C LYS A 134 14.64 -25.79 0.94
N GLY A 135 14.19 -26.89 0.34
CA GLY A 135 12.95 -26.94 -0.45
C GLY A 135 13.01 -26.18 -1.77
N THR A 136 14.20 -25.83 -2.27
CA THR A 136 14.40 -25.16 -3.57
C THR A 136 14.71 -26.13 -4.71
N LEU A 137 14.90 -27.42 -4.39
CA LEU A 137 14.91 -28.53 -5.33
C LEU A 137 14.01 -29.63 -4.79
N ILE A 138 12.97 -29.99 -5.53
CA ILE A 138 12.02 -31.04 -5.20
C ILE A 138 12.14 -32.13 -6.25
N LEU A 139 12.32 -33.37 -5.80
CA LEU A 139 12.49 -34.55 -6.65
C LEU A 139 11.29 -35.48 -6.45
N LEU A 140 10.48 -35.65 -7.49
CA LEU A 140 9.25 -36.44 -7.45
C LEU A 140 9.37 -37.64 -8.41
N PRO A 141 9.82 -38.81 -7.92
CA PRO A 141 9.84 -40.02 -8.72
C PRO A 141 8.41 -40.48 -9.01
N VAL A 142 8.12 -40.81 -10.27
CA VAL A 142 6.82 -41.35 -10.68
C VAL A 142 6.81 -42.85 -10.39
N THR A 143 5.90 -43.29 -9.54
CA THR A 143 5.66 -44.70 -9.23
C THR A 143 4.27 -45.15 -9.71
N ASP A 144 3.92 -46.41 -9.50
CA ASP A 144 2.60 -46.97 -9.81
C ASP A 144 1.49 -46.49 -8.85
N LYS A 145 1.83 -45.66 -7.87
CA LYS A 145 0.92 -45.09 -6.88
C LYS A 145 -0.25 -44.34 -7.56
N LYS A 146 -1.49 -44.70 -7.21
CA LYS A 146 -2.72 -44.19 -7.84
C LYS A 146 -3.42 -43.04 -7.11
N SER A 147 -2.98 -42.72 -5.90
CA SER A 147 -3.55 -41.62 -5.10
C SER A 147 -2.44 -40.84 -4.40
N LEU A 148 -2.75 -39.59 -4.04
CA LEU A 148 -1.92 -38.80 -3.13
C LEU A 148 -2.05 -39.40 -1.72
N THR A 149 -0.92 -39.61 -1.05
CA THR A 149 -0.87 -40.33 0.24
C THR A 149 -0.09 -39.56 1.31
N LEU A 150 0.72 -38.59 0.91
CA LEU A 150 1.46 -37.75 1.85
C LEU A 150 0.58 -36.61 2.38
N GLU A 151 0.90 -36.16 3.58
CA GLU A 151 0.23 -35.04 4.24
C GLU A 151 0.27 -33.76 3.36
N PRO A 152 -0.75 -32.87 3.44
CA PRO A 152 -0.81 -31.63 2.66
C PRO A 152 0.38 -30.68 2.84
N SER A 153 1.21 -30.87 3.86
CA SER A 153 2.45 -30.12 4.10
C SER A 153 3.63 -30.60 3.26
N LYS A 154 3.47 -31.68 2.48
CA LYS A 154 4.52 -32.31 1.67
C LYS A 154 4.15 -32.32 0.20
N TRP A 155 5.15 -32.17 -0.65
CA TRP A 155 5.02 -32.44 -2.07
C TRP A 155 4.69 -33.92 -2.28
N ASP A 156 3.74 -34.19 -3.17
CA ASP A 156 3.38 -35.56 -3.52
C ASP A 156 3.03 -35.67 -5.01
N ILE A 157 3.11 -36.88 -5.55
CA ILE A 157 2.77 -37.18 -6.93
C ILE A 157 2.07 -38.54 -7.03
N CYS A 158 1.06 -38.67 -7.89
CA CYS A 158 0.47 -39.95 -8.22
C CYS A 158 0.18 -40.09 -9.72
N LEU A 159 0.13 -41.35 -10.16
CA LEU A 159 -0.13 -41.76 -11.52
C LEU A 159 -1.64 -41.87 -11.77
N ALA A 160 -2.23 -40.78 -12.26
CA ALA A 160 -3.67 -40.69 -12.50
C ALA A 160 -4.12 -41.59 -13.67
N ARG A 161 -3.41 -41.54 -14.81
CA ARG A 161 -3.78 -42.31 -16.01
C ARG A 161 -2.56 -42.62 -16.88
N VAL A 162 -2.57 -43.78 -17.54
CA VAL A 162 -1.56 -44.15 -18.57
C VAL A 162 -2.30 -44.61 -19.82
N GLU A 163 -1.99 -43.98 -20.95
CA GLU A 163 -2.59 -44.26 -22.25
C GLU A 163 -1.51 -44.44 -23.32
N ARG A 164 -1.00 -45.66 -23.45
CA ARG A 164 0.12 -45.99 -24.36
C ARG A 164 1.32 -45.05 -24.14
N THR A 165 1.40 -43.96 -24.90
CA THR A 165 2.49 -42.97 -24.88
C THR A 165 2.23 -41.79 -23.95
N ILE A 166 1.02 -41.63 -23.41
CA ILE A 166 0.65 -40.49 -22.57
C ILE A 166 0.55 -40.93 -21.10
N VAL A 167 1.19 -40.18 -20.22
CA VAL A 167 1.12 -40.36 -18.77
C VAL A 167 0.53 -39.10 -18.14
N THR A 168 -0.61 -39.24 -17.47
CA THR A 168 -1.24 -38.16 -16.70
C THR A 168 -0.90 -38.33 -15.23
N LEU A 169 -0.45 -37.24 -14.62
CA LEU A 169 0.01 -37.16 -13.24
C LEU A 169 -0.84 -36.15 -12.48
N GLN A 170 -1.08 -36.42 -11.19
CA GLN A 170 -1.59 -35.43 -10.25
C GLN A 170 -0.46 -35.10 -9.26
N ILE A 171 -0.20 -33.82 -9.05
CA ILE A 171 0.88 -33.31 -8.18
C ILE A 171 0.26 -32.49 -7.07
N GLN A 172 0.64 -32.77 -5.83
CA GLN A 172 0.27 -32.00 -4.63
C GLN A 172 1.34 -30.97 -4.32
N ILE A 173 0.94 -29.70 -4.19
CA ILE A 173 1.81 -28.61 -3.76
C ILE A 173 1.61 -28.38 -2.26
N PRO A 174 2.65 -28.36 -1.42
CA PRO A 174 2.47 -28.12 -0.01
C PRO A 174 2.06 -26.67 0.28
N TYR A 175 1.21 -26.43 1.28
CA TYR A 175 0.75 -25.07 1.64
C TYR A 175 1.86 -24.14 2.16
N MET A 176 3.05 -24.67 2.45
CA MET A 176 4.25 -23.89 2.80
C MET A 176 5.21 -23.66 1.63
N ALA A 177 4.85 -24.08 0.41
CA ALA A 177 5.69 -23.87 -0.76
C ALA A 177 6.03 -22.38 -0.95
N GLY A 178 7.24 -22.11 -1.44
CA GLY A 178 7.69 -20.77 -1.78
C GLY A 178 6.88 -20.19 -2.94
N VAL A 179 6.48 -18.92 -2.80
CA VAL A 179 5.69 -18.21 -3.81
C VAL A 179 6.60 -17.53 -4.84
N GLY A 180 6.30 -17.70 -6.12
CA GLY A 180 7.08 -17.15 -7.24
C GLY A 180 7.19 -18.11 -8.42
N LEU A 181 8.29 -17.98 -9.17
CA LEU A 181 8.52 -18.72 -10.41
C LEU A 181 9.26 -20.05 -10.18
N TRP A 182 8.61 -21.15 -10.52
CA TRP A 182 9.13 -22.50 -10.48
C TRP A 182 9.43 -23.02 -11.87
N ARG A 183 10.48 -23.84 -11.97
CA ARG A 183 10.88 -24.52 -13.21
C ARG A 183 10.84 -26.02 -13.02
N MET A 184 10.46 -26.75 -14.06
CA MET A 184 10.36 -28.20 -14.03
C MET A 184 11.27 -28.84 -15.08
N LYS A 185 11.95 -29.91 -14.68
CA LYS A 185 12.63 -30.84 -15.59
C LYS A 185 12.09 -32.24 -15.41
N ILE A 186 12.15 -33.05 -16.46
CA ILE A 186 11.77 -34.46 -16.44
C ILE A 186 13.02 -35.26 -16.76
N GLN A 187 13.43 -36.14 -15.84
CA GLN A 187 14.46 -37.12 -16.08
C GLN A 187 13.83 -38.47 -16.38
N SER A 188 14.28 -39.11 -17.45
CA SER A 188 13.88 -40.46 -17.83
C SER A 188 15.09 -41.39 -17.95
N GLN A 189 14.89 -42.62 -17.50
CA GLN A 189 15.92 -43.64 -17.47
C GLN A 189 15.28 -45.02 -17.67
N VAL A 190 15.97 -45.94 -18.33
CA VAL A 190 15.56 -47.35 -18.36
C VAL A 190 16.15 -48.07 -17.14
N SER A 191 15.35 -48.89 -16.46
CA SER A 191 15.80 -49.75 -15.37
C SER A 191 17.04 -50.55 -15.76
N GLY A 192 18.14 -50.38 -15.02
CA GLY A 192 19.42 -51.06 -15.27
C GLY A 192 20.35 -50.38 -16.28
N SER A 193 19.95 -49.24 -16.87
CA SER A 193 20.80 -48.43 -17.75
C SER A 193 21.32 -47.19 -17.02
N GLU A 194 22.56 -46.77 -17.26
CA GLU A 194 23.10 -45.50 -16.77
C GLU A 194 22.72 -44.31 -17.67
N ASN A 195 22.14 -44.56 -18.85
CA ASN A 195 21.73 -43.52 -19.78
C ASN A 195 20.49 -42.78 -19.24
N VAL A 196 20.62 -41.48 -19.02
CA VAL A 196 19.54 -40.60 -18.55
C VAL A 196 19.26 -39.53 -19.60
N LYS A 197 18.00 -39.40 -20.01
CA LYS A 197 17.53 -38.30 -20.85
C LYS A 197 16.86 -37.25 -19.97
N THR A 198 17.09 -35.97 -20.29
CA THR A 198 16.50 -34.84 -19.56
C THR A 198 15.72 -33.95 -20.52
N TYR A 199 14.48 -33.67 -20.17
CA TYR A 199 13.63 -32.67 -20.82
C TYR A 199 13.47 -31.48 -19.86
N GLU A 200 13.62 -30.25 -20.38
CA GLU A 200 13.36 -29.03 -19.62
C GLU A 200 12.10 -28.36 -20.15
N SER A 201 11.13 -28.13 -19.27
CA SER A 201 9.87 -27.47 -19.66
C SER A 201 10.16 -26.06 -20.15
N LYS A 202 9.44 -25.64 -21.19
CA LYS A 202 9.56 -24.27 -21.73
C LYS A 202 8.76 -23.28 -20.88
N GLU A 203 7.70 -23.77 -20.25
CA GLU A 203 6.72 -23.03 -19.47
C GLU A 203 7.26 -22.76 -18.08
N SER A 204 7.05 -21.53 -17.58
CA SER A 204 7.34 -21.20 -16.20
C SER A 204 6.09 -21.40 -15.35
N ILE A 205 6.23 -22.01 -14.18
CA ILE A 205 5.11 -22.35 -13.30
C ILE A 205 5.04 -21.31 -12.19
N TYR A 206 3.95 -20.56 -12.12
CA TYR A 206 3.70 -19.62 -11.02
C TYR A 206 3.00 -20.36 -9.89
N ILE A 207 3.58 -20.30 -8.68
CA ILE A 207 2.94 -20.78 -7.46
C ILE A 207 2.66 -19.58 -6.56
N LEU A 208 1.39 -19.39 -6.20
CA LEU A 208 0.87 -18.27 -5.42
C LEU A 208 0.45 -18.72 -4.01
N PHE A 209 0.21 -17.74 -3.13
CA PHE A 209 -0.47 -17.94 -1.85
C PHE A 209 -1.91 -18.43 -2.07
N ASN A 210 -2.47 -19.14 -1.08
CA ASN A 210 -3.79 -19.75 -1.19
C ASN A 210 -4.79 -19.34 -0.08
N PRO A 211 -5.57 -18.28 -0.30
CA PRO A 211 -6.65 -17.86 0.61
C PRO A 211 -7.80 -18.87 0.78
N TRP A 212 -7.88 -19.90 -0.05
CA TRP A 212 -8.92 -20.94 0.01
C TRP A 212 -8.49 -22.17 0.79
N CYS A 213 -7.19 -22.39 0.97
CA CYS A 213 -6.64 -23.52 1.72
C CYS A 213 -6.62 -23.21 3.22
N LYS A 214 -7.31 -24.00 4.04
CA LYS A 214 -7.42 -23.79 5.50
C LYS A 214 -6.08 -23.84 6.24
N ASP A 215 -5.13 -24.58 5.71
CA ASP A 215 -3.79 -24.73 6.30
C ASP A 215 -2.84 -23.61 5.86
N ASP A 216 -3.18 -22.85 4.82
CA ASP A 216 -2.35 -21.74 4.36
C ASP A 216 -2.39 -20.58 5.37
N PRO A 217 -1.23 -20.02 5.76
CA PRO A 217 -1.14 -18.82 6.56
C PRO A 217 -2.01 -17.61 6.13
N VAL A 218 -2.43 -17.53 4.87
CA VAL A 218 -3.30 -16.44 4.37
C VAL A 218 -4.77 -16.85 4.20
N TYR A 219 -5.18 -18.00 4.76
CA TYR A 219 -6.56 -18.49 4.67
C TYR A 219 -7.57 -17.44 5.10
N MET A 220 -8.57 -17.20 4.25
CA MET A 220 -9.68 -16.29 4.52
C MET A 220 -10.99 -17.04 4.30
N GLU A 221 -11.74 -17.27 5.38
CA GLU A 221 -12.93 -18.13 5.37
C GLU A 221 -14.09 -17.52 4.57
N ASP A 222 -14.38 -16.23 4.79
CA ASP A 222 -15.52 -15.55 4.17
C ASP A 222 -15.31 -15.35 2.66
N SER A 223 -16.24 -15.92 1.88
CA SER A 223 -16.17 -15.89 0.41
C SER A 223 -16.31 -14.48 -0.17
N ARG A 224 -17.10 -13.60 0.46
CA ARG A 224 -17.24 -12.19 0.03
C ARG A 224 -15.94 -11.42 0.24
N SER A 225 -15.26 -11.69 1.35
CA SER A 225 -13.94 -11.13 1.66
C SER A 225 -12.88 -11.63 0.69
N ARG A 226 -12.87 -12.93 0.32
CA ARG A 226 -11.99 -13.43 -0.75
C ARG A 226 -12.28 -12.75 -2.10
N GLN A 227 -13.56 -12.55 -2.42
CA GLN A 227 -13.96 -11.83 -3.62
C GLN A 227 -13.42 -10.40 -3.62
N GLU A 228 -13.60 -9.65 -2.53
CA GLU A 228 -13.15 -8.25 -2.44
C GLU A 228 -11.63 -8.12 -2.38
N TYR A 229 -10.98 -8.87 -1.48
CA TYR A 229 -9.60 -8.64 -1.07
C TYR A 229 -8.57 -9.43 -1.88
N VAL A 230 -9.01 -10.33 -2.77
CA VAL A 230 -8.13 -11.11 -3.67
C VAL A 230 -8.58 -10.96 -5.12
N LEU A 231 -9.88 -11.16 -5.39
CA LEU A 231 -10.39 -11.27 -6.76
C LEU A 231 -10.86 -9.96 -7.39
N SER A 232 -11.18 -8.93 -6.61
CA SER A 232 -11.56 -7.63 -7.17
C SER A 232 -10.33 -6.90 -7.70
N ASP A 233 -10.34 -6.57 -8.98
CA ASP A 233 -9.27 -5.85 -9.67
C ASP A 233 -9.54 -4.35 -9.83
N VAL A 234 -10.68 -3.90 -9.31
CA VAL A 234 -11.04 -2.50 -9.14
C VAL A 234 -11.39 -2.23 -7.69
N GLY A 235 -11.13 -1.02 -7.23
CA GLY A 235 -11.40 -0.60 -5.88
C GLY A 235 -11.59 0.91 -5.78
N LYS A 236 -11.55 1.39 -4.54
CA LYS A 236 -11.72 2.79 -4.19
C LYS A 236 -10.76 3.11 -3.06
N ILE A 237 -10.03 4.21 -3.20
CA ILE A 237 -9.12 4.73 -2.19
C ILE A 237 -9.70 6.06 -1.69
N TYR A 238 -9.90 6.19 -0.39
CA TYR A 238 -10.50 7.38 0.18
C TYR A 238 -9.44 8.46 0.40
N VAL A 239 -9.77 9.70 0.04
CA VAL A 239 -8.91 10.88 0.16
C VAL A 239 -9.77 12.06 0.63
N GLY A 240 -9.17 13.24 0.83
CA GLY A 240 -9.88 14.45 1.25
C GLY A 240 -9.64 14.75 2.73
N SER A 241 -10.65 15.25 3.44
CA SER A 241 -10.59 15.48 4.90
C SER A 241 -11.57 14.59 5.64
N TYR A 242 -11.41 14.46 6.97
CA TYR A 242 -12.25 13.59 7.80
C TYR A 242 -13.74 13.96 7.73
N ASN A 243 -14.06 15.25 7.62
CA ASN A 243 -15.44 15.75 7.50
C ASN A 243 -16.07 15.42 6.14
N LYS A 244 -15.24 15.23 5.10
CA LYS A 244 -15.72 14.92 3.76
C LYS A 244 -14.80 13.95 3.02
N PRO A 245 -14.77 12.66 3.43
CA PRO A 245 -14.05 11.64 2.70
C PRO A 245 -14.62 11.49 1.29
N VAL A 246 -13.73 11.40 0.30
CA VAL A 246 -14.10 11.18 -1.09
C VAL A 246 -13.42 9.92 -1.59
N GLY A 247 -14.23 8.99 -2.10
CA GLY A 247 -13.75 7.78 -2.74
C GLY A 247 -13.23 8.04 -4.13
N ARG A 248 -11.92 7.86 -4.34
CA ARG A 248 -11.29 7.87 -5.66
C ARG A 248 -11.27 6.44 -6.23
N PRO A 249 -11.90 6.17 -7.37
CA PRO A 249 -11.77 4.88 -8.05
C PRO A 249 -10.30 4.56 -8.36
N TRP A 250 -9.91 3.31 -8.19
CA TRP A 250 -8.56 2.83 -8.51
C TRP A 250 -8.62 1.48 -9.21
N VAL A 251 -7.85 1.34 -10.28
CA VAL A 251 -7.68 0.07 -10.98
C VAL A 251 -6.44 -0.63 -10.43
N PHE A 252 -6.65 -1.70 -9.66
CA PHE A 252 -5.54 -2.56 -9.25
C PHE A 252 -5.04 -3.38 -10.44
N GLY A 253 -5.96 -4.01 -11.19
CA GLY A 253 -5.66 -4.67 -12.46
C GLY A 253 -4.73 -5.87 -12.33
N GLN A 254 -4.65 -6.53 -11.17
CA GLN A 254 -3.67 -7.58 -10.85
C GLN A 254 -3.63 -8.77 -11.82
N PHE A 255 -4.66 -8.94 -12.64
CA PHE A 255 -4.77 -10.04 -13.60
C PHE A 255 -4.18 -9.74 -14.98
N SER A 256 -3.88 -8.46 -15.28
CA SER A 256 -3.22 -8.09 -16.54
C SER A 256 -1.87 -8.80 -16.66
N ASP A 257 -1.49 -9.16 -17.89
CA ASP A 257 -0.38 -10.08 -18.16
C ASP A 257 0.99 -9.61 -17.65
N ALA A 258 1.20 -8.31 -17.45
CA ALA A 258 2.41 -7.76 -16.87
C ALA A 258 2.46 -7.77 -15.33
N MET A 259 1.32 -7.88 -14.63
CA MET A 259 1.26 -7.63 -13.18
C MET A 259 1.89 -8.74 -12.35
N LEU A 260 1.55 -10.00 -12.64
CA LEU A 260 2.15 -11.13 -11.93
C LEU A 260 3.66 -11.26 -12.21
N PRO A 261 4.15 -11.12 -13.47
CA PRO A 261 5.58 -11.04 -13.74
C PRO A 261 6.27 -9.89 -13.01
N ALA A 262 5.68 -8.69 -12.99
CA ALA A 262 6.23 -7.56 -12.24
C ALA A 262 6.30 -7.85 -10.73
N SER A 263 5.25 -8.47 -10.16
CA SER A 263 5.20 -8.84 -8.74
C SER A 263 6.29 -9.86 -8.37
N VAL A 264 6.50 -10.87 -9.21
CA VAL A 264 7.59 -11.84 -9.02
C VAL A 264 8.96 -11.17 -9.20
N PHE A 265 9.11 -10.28 -10.19
CA PHE A 265 10.34 -9.52 -10.39
C PHE A 265 10.71 -8.66 -9.18
N LEU A 266 9.73 -8.07 -8.49
CA LEU A 266 9.96 -7.35 -7.24
C LEU A 266 10.49 -8.27 -6.13
N LEU A 267 9.95 -9.50 -6.01
CA LEU A 267 10.49 -10.48 -5.07
C LEU A 267 11.93 -10.88 -5.41
N GLU A 268 12.27 -11.00 -6.71
CA GLU A 268 13.65 -11.23 -7.14
C GLU A 268 14.58 -10.09 -6.75
N LYS A 269 14.16 -8.86 -7.03
CA LYS A 269 14.96 -7.67 -6.77
C LYS A 269 15.12 -7.37 -5.27
N SER A 270 14.14 -7.75 -4.45
CA SER A 270 14.20 -7.58 -2.98
C SER A 270 15.35 -8.30 -2.30
N GLY A 271 15.99 -9.27 -2.97
CA GLY A 271 16.98 -10.14 -2.36
C GLY A 271 16.41 -11.06 -1.27
N LEU A 272 15.08 -11.11 -1.10
CA LEU A 272 14.44 -11.99 -0.14
C LEU A 272 14.76 -13.45 -0.47
N ASP A 273 15.39 -14.12 0.50
CA ASP A 273 15.80 -15.51 0.39
C ASP A 273 14.62 -16.40 -0.05
N TYR A 274 14.87 -17.30 -1.00
CA TYR A 274 13.83 -18.14 -1.60
C TYR A 274 13.10 -19.01 -0.55
N THR A 275 13.77 -19.45 0.52
CA THR A 275 13.10 -20.22 1.58
C THR A 275 12.16 -19.36 2.43
N SER A 276 12.38 -18.05 2.44
CA SER A 276 11.52 -17.08 3.12
C SER A 276 10.30 -16.67 2.32
N ARG A 277 10.26 -16.95 1.00
CA ARG A 277 9.12 -16.61 0.13
C ARG A 277 7.87 -17.47 0.34
N GLY A 278 7.95 -18.50 1.18
CA GLY A 278 6.77 -19.22 1.69
C GLY A 278 6.13 -18.57 2.91
N ASN A 279 6.75 -17.55 3.51
CA ASN A 279 6.25 -16.89 4.71
C ASN A 279 5.62 -15.53 4.33
N PRO A 280 4.29 -15.34 4.51
CA PRO A 280 3.63 -14.08 4.13
C PRO A 280 4.16 -12.88 4.91
N VAL A 281 4.55 -13.04 6.18
CA VAL A 281 5.10 -11.96 7.03
C VAL A 281 6.34 -11.35 6.39
N LYS A 282 7.25 -12.21 5.92
CA LYS A 282 8.48 -11.77 5.26
C LYS A 282 8.24 -11.22 3.86
N VAL A 283 7.30 -11.83 3.14
CA VAL A 283 6.94 -11.38 1.78
C VAL A 283 6.32 -9.98 1.82
N VAL A 284 5.34 -9.71 2.68
CA VAL A 284 4.72 -8.38 2.73
C VAL A 284 5.67 -7.29 3.21
N ARG A 285 6.59 -7.62 4.12
CA ARG A 285 7.66 -6.70 4.54
C ARG A 285 8.65 -6.39 3.41
N ALA A 286 8.91 -7.36 2.52
CA ALA A 286 9.72 -7.12 1.32
C ALA A 286 8.94 -6.30 0.28
N ILE A 287 7.63 -6.50 0.16
CA ILE A 287 6.77 -5.71 -0.72
C ILE A 287 6.74 -4.24 -0.27
N SER A 288 6.58 -3.96 1.04
CA SER A 288 6.55 -2.58 1.53
C SER A 288 7.84 -1.81 1.23
N ALA A 289 9.00 -2.49 1.29
CA ALA A 289 10.28 -1.93 0.84
C ALA A 289 10.33 -1.72 -0.68
N MET A 290 9.98 -2.74 -1.47
CA MET A 290 10.19 -2.73 -2.92
C MET A 290 9.22 -1.86 -3.71
N VAL A 291 8.10 -1.47 -3.12
CA VAL A 291 7.13 -0.60 -3.78
C VAL A 291 7.63 0.86 -3.84
N ASN A 292 8.46 1.28 -2.88
CA ASN A 292 9.15 2.58 -2.96
C ASN A 292 10.57 2.45 -3.53
N SER A 293 11.10 3.55 -4.06
CA SER A 293 12.39 3.55 -4.73
C SER A 293 13.59 3.74 -3.82
N ASN A 294 13.38 4.12 -2.55
CA ASN A 294 14.48 4.38 -1.63
C ASN A 294 15.21 3.07 -1.35
N ASP A 295 16.53 3.16 -1.15
CA ASP A 295 17.46 2.06 -0.86
C ASP A 295 17.65 1.03 -1.99
N ASP A 296 16.56 0.43 -2.48
CA ASP A 296 16.56 -0.76 -3.36
C ASP A 296 16.20 -0.45 -4.83
N ASN A 297 16.04 0.83 -5.19
CA ASN A 297 15.53 1.27 -6.50
C ASN A 297 14.22 0.55 -6.89
N GLY A 298 13.29 0.38 -5.95
CA GLY A 298 11.97 -0.20 -6.18
C GLY A 298 11.06 0.61 -7.11
N VAL A 299 9.75 0.41 -7.01
CA VAL A 299 8.81 0.82 -8.08
C VAL A 299 8.68 2.33 -8.23
N LEU A 300 8.35 3.06 -7.16
CA LEU A 300 7.90 4.45 -7.24
C LEU A 300 8.85 5.43 -6.54
N ILE A 301 9.14 6.54 -7.21
CA ILE A 301 9.79 7.70 -6.59
C ILE A 301 8.71 8.59 -5.97
N GLY A 302 8.83 8.87 -4.67
CA GLY A 302 7.94 9.79 -3.95
C GLY A 302 8.22 11.26 -4.28
N ASN A 303 7.19 12.09 -4.46
CA ASN A 303 7.37 13.53 -4.63
C ASN A 303 6.15 14.34 -4.13
N TRP A 304 6.38 15.23 -3.18
CA TRP A 304 5.40 16.11 -2.53
C TRP A 304 5.66 17.60 -2.78
N SER A 305 6.57 17.94 -3.70
CA SER A 305 7.01 19.33 -3.93
C SER A 305 5.99 20.22 -4.66
N GLY A 306 4.97 19.64 -5.29
CA GLY A 306 4.06 20.36 -6.19
C GLY A 306 4.59 20.57 -7.62
N SER A 307 5.82 20.14 -7.93
CA SER A 307 6.39 20.19 -9.28
C SER A 307 6.72 18.80 -9.81
N TYR A 308 6.25 18.51 -11.04
CA TYR A 308 6.27 17.17 -11.64
C TYR A 308 6.64 17.18 -13.13
N GLU A 309 7.33 18.21 -13.61
CA GLU A 309 7.58 18.44 -15.05
C GLU A 309 8.33 17.29 -15.75
N ASP A 310 9.18 16.56 -15.03
CA ASP A 310 9.97 15.44 -15.55
C ASP A 310 9.35 14.05 -15.31
N GLY A 311 8.09 14.01 -14.85
CA GLY A 311 7.39 12.77 -14.53
C GLY A 311 5.87 12.88 -14.64
N THR A 312 5.20 11.90 -14.05
CA THR A 312 3.74 11.90 -13.96
C THR A 312 3.32 12.43 -12.59
N ALA A 313 2.49 13.47 -12.58
CA ALA A 313 1.94 14.02 -11.35
C ALA A 313 1.14 12.94 -10.59
N PRO A 314 1.35 12.76 -9.27
CA PRO A 314 0.73 11.66 -8.51
C PRO A 314 -0.80 11.58 -8.63
N TRP A 315 -1.49 12.72 -8.71
CA TRP A 315 -2.95 12.75 -8.84
C TRP A 315 -3.46 12.39 -10.24
N SER A 316 -2.60 12.22 -11.23
CA SER A 316 -3.01 11.81 -12.57
C SER A 316 -3.05 10.29 -12.75
N TRP A 317 -2.47 9.53 -11.82
CA TRP A 317 -2.57 8.07 -11.83
C TRP A 317 -3.98 7.59 -11.46
N THR A 318 -4.44 6.61 -12.21
CA THR A 318 -5.80 6.05 -12.17
C THR A 318 -5.78 4.56 -11.83
N GLY A 319 -4.60 3.95 -11.83
CA GLY A 319 -4.39 2.55 -11.52
C GLY A 319 -2.93 2.17 -11.43
N SER A 320 -2.69 0.91 -11.05
CA SER A 320 -1.35 0.36 -10.84
C SER A 320 -0.72 -0.19 -12.12
N SER A 321 -1.53 -0.57 -13.12
CA SER A 321 -1.06 -1.29 -14.31
C SER A 321 -0.03 -0.50 -15.10
N ALA A 322 -0.33 0.76 -15.43
CA ALA A 322 0.61 1.62 -16.17
C ALA A 322 1.95 1.81 -15.43
N ILE A 323 1.92 1.92 -14.10
CA ILE A 323 3.11 2.07 -13.26
C ILE A 323 3.97 0.80 -13.33
N LEU A 324 3.38 -0.38 -13.09
CA LEU A 324 4.11 -1.64 -13.07
C LEU A 324 4.59 -2.07 -14.46
N GLU A 325 3.83 -1.78 -15.52
CA GLU A 325 4.26 -1.98 -16.91
C GLU A 325 5.43 -1.08 -17.28
N GLN A 326 5.40 0.20 -16.90
CA GLN A 326 6.51 1.12 -17.10
C GLN A 326 7.76 0.66 -16.33
N TYR A 327 7.58 0.23 -15.08
CA TYR A 327 8.67 -0.30 -14.27
C TYR A 327 9.29 -1.55 -14.91
N LEU A 328 8.48 -2.52 -15.34
CA LEU A 328 8.97 -3.76 -15.95
C LEU A 328 9.65 -3.50 -17.33
N SER A 329 9.01 -2.72 -18.19
CA SER A 329 9.51 -2.41 -19.54
C SER A 329 10.84 -1.65 -19.50
N SER A 330 11.00 -0.74 -18.53
CA SER A 330 12.24 0.02 -18.31
C SER A 330 13.40 -0.79 -17.71
N GLY A 331 13.20 -2.09 -17.46
CA GLY A 331 14.20 -2.95 -16.85
C GLY A 331 14.29 -2.80 -15.33
N GLY A 332 13.19 -2.40 -14.68
CA GLY A 332 13.14 -2.17 -13.24
C GLY A 332 13.69 -0.82 -12.81
N LYS A 333 13.57 0.22 -13.64
CA LYS A 333 13.91 1.59 -13.24
C LYS A 333 12.72 2.24 -12.53
N PRO A 334 12.93 2.96 -11.42
CA PRO A 334 11.85 3.61 -10.69
C PRO A 334 11.01 4.57 -11.54
N VAL A 335 9.71 4.59 -11.27
CA VAL A 335 8.69 5.38 -11.96
C VAL A 335 8.40 6.67 -11.18
N ARG A 336 8.31 7.78 -11.89
CA ARG A 336 8.03 9.12 -11.37
C ARG A 336 6.57 9.51 -11.62
N TYR A 337 5.78 9.95 -10.66
CA TYR A 337 5.97 10.00 -9.22
C TYR A 337 4.78 9.41 -8.47
N GLY A 338 4.97 9.06 -7.20
CA GLY A 338 3.93 8.58 -6.29
C GLY A 338 3.76 9.45 -5.05
N GLN A 339 2.59 9.36 -4.44
CA GLN A 339 2.25 9.81 -3.08
C GLN A 339 1.51 8.65 -2.38
N CYS A 340 1.17 8.75 -1.09
CA CYS A 340 0.77 7.60 -0.26
C CYS A 340 -0.33 6.70 -0.89
N TRP A 341 -1.38 7.28 -1.48
CA TRP A 341 -2.44 6.49 -2.13
C TRP A 341 -1.95 5.74 -3.40
N VAL A 342 -0.95 6.28 -4.11
CA VAL A 342 -0.34 5.62 -5.27
C VAL A 342 0.50 4.43 -4.80
N PHE A 343 1.29 4.62 -3.73
CA PHE A 343 2.04 3.52 -3.10
C PHE A 343 1.08 2.42 -2.61
N SER A 344 0.00 2.80 -1.91
CA SER A 344 -1.02 1.86 -1.43
C SER A 344 -1.72 1.11 -2.57
N GLY A 345 -2.02 1.80 -3.68
CA GLY A 345 -2.60 1.19 -4.88
C GLY A 345 -1.71 0.11 -5.50
N VAL A 346 -0.42 0.44 -5.70
CA VAL A 346 0.57 -0.51 -6.22
C VAL A 346 0.82 -1.66 -5.24
N CYS A 347 0.96 -1.38 -3.94
CA CYS A 347 1.14 -2.40 -2.92
C CYS A 347 -0.04 -3.38 -2.87
N THR A 348 -1.28 -2.88 -2.88
CA THR A 348 -2.49 -3.73 -2.97
C THR A 348 -2.43 -4.66 -4.18
N THR A 349 -2.00 -4.13 -5.33
CA THR A 349 -1.93 -4.89 -6.59
C THR A 349 -0.93 -6.03 -6.48
N VAL A 350 0.27 -5.75 -5.97
CA VAL A 350 1.33 -6.77 -5.79
C VAL A 350 0.91 -7.85 -4.80
N CYS A 351 0.32 -7.45 -3.66
CA CYS A 351 -0.20 -8.42 -2.68
C CYS A 351 -1.29 -9.32 -3.27
N ARG A 352 -2.28 -8.74 -3.95
CA ARG A 352 -3.39 -9.49 -4.57
C ARG A 352 -2.91 -10.41 -5.70
N ALA A 353 -1.99 -9.94 -6.55
CA ALA A 353 -1.38 -10.74 -7.60
C ALA A 353 -0.66 -11.98 -7.05
N LEU A 354 -0.01 -11.85 -5.89
CA LEU A 354 0.66 -12.98 -5.23
C LEU A 354 -0.30 -13.88 -4.44
N GLY A 355 -1.58 -13.50 -4.34
CA GLY A 355 -2.61 -14.25 -3.61
C GLY A 355 -2.72 -13.91 -2.12
N ILE A 356 -2.16 -12.79 -1.67
CA ILE A 356 -2.29 -12.31 -0.28
C ILE A 356 -3.54 -11.43 -0.22
N PRO A 357 -4.56 -11.74 0.61
CA PRO A 357 -5.72 -10.86 0.74
C PRO A 357 -5.29 -9.51 1.30
N CYS A 358 -5.61 -8.43 0.59
CA CYS A 358 -5.13 -7.10 0.91
C CYS A 358 -6.19 -6.03 0.61
N ARG A 359 -6.25 -5.00 1.46
CA ARG A 359 -7.08 -3.80 1.26
C ARG A 359 -6.27 -2.53 1.47
N SER A 360 -6.63 -1.48 0.74
CA SER A 360 -6.14 -0.12 0.98
C SER A 360 -6.90 0.50 2.15
N VAL A 361 -6.20 1.21 3.02
CA VAL A 361 -6.75 1.82 4.23
C VAL A 361 -6.36 3.29 4.24
N THR A 362 -7.33 4.16 4.52
CA THR A 362 -7.11 5.60 4.68
C THR A 362 -7.32 5.96 6.14
N ASN A 363 -6.35 6.62 6.75
CA ASN A 363 -6.44 7.26 8.05
C ASN A 363 -6.54 8.78 7.88
N PHE A 364 -7.59 9.40 8.39
CA PHE A 364 -7.75 10.84 8.38
C PHE A 364 -7.19 11.45 9.67
N VAL A 365 -6.47 12.57 9.52
CA VAL A 365 -5.70 13.21 10.59
C VAL A 365 -4.61 12.27 11.12
N SER A 366 -3.77 11.78 10.21
CA SER A 366 -2.71 10.81 10.51
C SER A 366 -1.49 11.50 11.07
N ALA A 367 -1.04 11.10 12.26
CA ALA A 367 0.22 11.60 12.78
C ALA A 367 1.40 10.99 12.01
N HIS A 368 2.47 11.76 11.90
CA HIS A 368 3.78 11.32 11.48
C HIS A 368 4.75 11.74 12.59
N ASP A 369 4.89 10.84 13.56
CA ASP A 369 5.82 10.92 14.70
C ASP A 369 7.22 10.56 14.20
N THR A 370 8.14 11.51 14.34
CA THR A 370 9.51 11.42 13.80
C THR A 370 10.55 11.08 14.87
N ASP A 371 10.16 10.99 16.15
CA ASP A 371 11.08 10.81 17.27
C ASP A 371 10.69 9.66 18.23
N ASP A 372 9.71 8.84 17.85
CA ASP A 372 9.20 7.68 18.60
C ASP A 372 8.60 8.08 19.97
N SER A 373 8.09 9.31 20.10
CA SER A 373 7.53 9.84 21.35
C SER A 373 6.07 9.39 21.61
N LEU A 374 5.41 8.78 20.61
CA LEU A 374 3.97 8.51 20.60
C LEU A 374 3.12 9.78 20.80
N THR A 375 3.73 10.94 20.57
CA THR A 375 3.10 12.26 20.66
C THR A 375 3.38 13.01 19.37
N VAL A 376 2.62 14.08 19.16
CA VAL A 376 2.95 15.09 18.16
C VAL A 376 3.19 16.38 18.91
N ASP A 377 4.43 16.82 18.94
CA ASP A 377 4.84 17.98 19.71
C ASP A 377 4.88 19.24 18.84
N LYS A 378 4.20 20.29 19.30
CA LYS A 378 4.14 21.59 18.61
C LYS A 378 4.61 22.71 19.51
N TYR A 379 5.64 23.42 19.06
CA TYR A 379 6.31 24.47 19.81
C TYR A 379 5.91 25.85 19.29
N PHE A 380 5.64 26.75 20.23
CA PHE A 380 5.19 28.11 19.98
C PHE A 380 6.00 29.14 20.78
N ASP A 381 6.18 30.31 20.19
CA ASP A 381 6.72 31.47 20.89
C ASP A 381 5.67 32.18 21.77
N ASN A 382 6.11 33.22 22.48
CA ASN A 382 5.25 34.06 23.34
C ASN A 382 4.15 34.82 22.55
N ASP A 383 4.30 34.97 21.24
CA ASP A 383 3.35 35.61 20.33
C ASP A 383 2.40 34.62 19.64
N GLY A 384 2.54 33.32 19.94
CA GLY A 384 1.75 32.23 19.39
C GLY A 384 2.13 31.82 17.97
N ASN A 385 3.35 32.15 17.52
CA ASN A 385 3.87 31.65 16.25
C ASN A 385 4.53 30.29 16.45
N GLU A 386 4.30 29.38 15.50
CA GLU A 386 5.02 28.10 15.44
C GLU A 386 6.52 28.33 15.28
N LEU A 387 7.30 27.55 16.03
CA LEU A 387 8.75 27.52 15.93
C LEU A 387 9.15 26.36 15.02
N GLU A 388 9.30 26.67 13.72
CA GLU A 388 9.63 25.69 12.67
C GLU A 388 10.91 24.89 12.97
N GLU A 389 11.85 25.45 13.75
CA GLU A 389 13.10 24.79 14.14
C GLU A 389 12.93 23.64 15.16
N PHE A 390 11.77 23.54 15.82
CA PHE A 390 11.45 22.48 16.78
C PHE A 390 10.33 21.54 16.31
N ASN A 391 9.57 21.92 15.27
CA ASN A 391 8.39 21.18 14.80
C ASN A 391 8.75 20.23 13.64
N PHE A 392 9.30 19.06 13.96
CA PHE A 392 9.61 18.01 12.97
C PHE A 392 8.42 17.08 12.69
N ASP A 393 7.56 16.87 13.68
CA ASP A 393 6.35 16.07 13.52
C ASP A 393 5.32 16.78 12.64
N SER A 394 4.50 15.97 11.97
CA SER A 394 3.43 16.49 11.13
C SER A 394 2.15 15.70 11.30
N ILE A 395 1.02 16.38 11.07
CA ILE A 395 -0.29 15.74 11.00
C ILE A 395 -0.75 15.88 9.56
N TRP A 396 -0.88 14.73 8.90
CA TRP A 396 -1.34 14.62 7.53
C TRP A 396 -2.86 14.61 7.53
N ASN A 397 -3.46 15.38 6.63
CA ASN A 397 -4.93 15.47 6.53
C ASN A 397 -5.52 14.07 6.27
N PHE A 398 -4.82 13.29 5.45
CA PHE A 398 -4.99 11.85 5.38
C PHE A 398 -3.68 11.16 5.01
N HIS A 399 -3.57 9.90 5.40
CA HIS A 399 -2.53 8.99 4.95
C HIS A 399 -3.13 7.65 4.52
N VAL A 400 -2.48 6.96 3.60
CA VAL A 400 -3.00 5.73 3.00
C VAL A 400 -1.94 4.64 3.01
N TRP A 401 -2.27 3.50 3.63
CA TRP A 401 -1.42 2.30 3.71
C TRP A 401 -2.23 1.05 3.31
N ASN A 402 -1.76 -0.14 3.69
CA ASN A 402 -2.40 -1.42 3.37
C ASN A 402 -2.58 -2.31 4.60
N ASP A 403 -3.73 -3.01 4.68
CA ASP A 403 -3.88 -4.17 5.55
C ASP A 403 -3.71 -5.45 4.73
N CYS A 404 -2.88 -6.37 5.20
CA CYS A 404 -2.74 -7.73 4.66
C CYS A 404 -3.24 -8.78 5.65
N TRP A 405 -4.04 -9.74 5.18
CA TRP A 405 -4.60 -10.80 6.01
C TRP A 405 -3.63 -11.98 6.11
N MET A 406 -3.20 -12.32 7.32
CA MET A 406 -2.37 -13.50 7.58
C MET A 406 -2.36 -13.90 9.06
N VAL A 407 -1.95 -15.13 9.34
CA VAL A 407 -1.55 -15.54 10.69
C VAL A 407 -0.16 -14.98 11.05
N ARG A 408 0.09 -14.84 12.36
CA ARG A 408 1.36 -14.36 12.92
C ARG A 408 2.02 -15.42 13.81
N PRO A 409 2.65 -16.46 13.24
CA PRO A 409 3.24 -17.56 14.01
C PRO A 409 4.49 -17.12 14.80
N ASP A 410 5.02 -15.95 14.47
CA ASP A 410 6.10 -15.25 15.17
C ASP A 410 5.61 -14.48 16.42
N LEU A 411 4.30 -14.32 16.59
CA LEU A 411 3.65 -13.69 17.75
C LEU A 411 2.84 -14.71 18.56
N PRO A 412 2.42 -14.38 19.80
CA PRO A 412 1.47 -15.21 20.53
C PRO A 412 0.15 -15.42 19.77
N SER A 413 -0.59 -16.46 20.13
CA SER A 413 -1.92 -16.70 19.54
C SER A 413 -2.85 -15.50 19.77
N GLY A 414 -3.60 -15.12 18.74
CA GLY A 414 -4.54 -14.00 18.77
C GLY A 414 -4.08 -12.71 18.06
N TYR A 415 -2.85 -12.63 17.55
CA TYR A 415 -2.34 -11.47 16.80
C TYR A 415 -2.38 -11.63 15.26
N GLY A 416 -2.95 -12.74 14.76
CA GLY A 416 -3.24 -12.92 13.33
C GLY A 416 -4.41 -12.06 12.84
N GLY A 417 -4.81 -12.24 11.58
CA GLY A 417 -5.84 -11.44 10.92
C GLY A 417 -5.20 -10.30 10.12
N TRP A 418 -5.80 -9.12 10.15
CA TRP A 418 -5.27 -7.93 9.46
C TRP A 418 -3.97 -7.44 10.07
N GLN A 419 -2.98 -7.17 9.21
CA GLN A 419 -1.69 -6.62 9.56
C GLN A 419 -1.41 -5.38 8.70
N ALA A 420 -1.12 -4.24 9.33
CA ALA A 420 -0.77 -3.01 8.64
C ALA A 420 0.64 -3.10 8.06
N ILE A 421 0.79 -2.78 6.78
CA ILE A 421 2.06 -2.51 6.11
C ILE A 421 1.95 -1.17 5.39
N ASP A 422 3.05 -0.43 5.33
CA ASP A 422 3.11 0.81 4.58
C ASP A 422 4.34 0.85 3.68
N ALA A 423 4.06 1.11 2.41
CA ALA A 423 5.06 1.25 1.35
C ALA A 423 5.48 2.71 1.14
N THR A 424 4.82 3.67 1.79
CA THR A 424 5.20 5.07 1.74
C THR A 424 6.50 5.27 2.53
N PRO A 425 7.54 5.88 1.94
CA PRO A 425 8.82 6.05 2.62
C PRO A 425 8.75 7.21 3.63
N GLN A 426 8.27 6.91 4.83
CA GLN A 426 8.18 7.82 5.97
C GLN A 426 9.38 7.62 6.89
N GLU A 427 9.37 6.54 7.67
CA GLU A 427 10.42 6.19 8.60
C GLU A 427 11.24 4.96 8.18
N THR A 428 12.47 4.89 8.68
CA THR A 428 13.33 3.72 8.41
C THR A 428 13.13 2.64 9.46
N SER A 429 12.91 1.40 9.03
CA SER A 429 12.83 0.22 9.90
C SER A 429 14.00 -0.71 9.63
N GLU A 430 14.84 -0.88 10.65
CA GLU A 430 16.11 -1.64 10.56
C GLU A 430 17.04 -1.09 9.46
N GLY A 431 17.02 0.23 9.26
CA GLY A 431 17.89 0.96 8.33
C GLY A 431 17.46 0.92 6.86
N ALA A 432 16.19 0.62 6.58
CA ALA A 432 15.60 0.69 5.24
C ALA A 432 14.19 1.28 5.29
N TYR A 433 13.74 1.96 4.24
CA TYR A 433 12.39 2.51 4.11
C TYR A 433 11.35 1.41 3.87
N ARG A 434 10.77 0.92 4.96
CA ARG A 434 9.74 -0.12 5.00
C ARG A 434 8.99 -0.08 6.32
N ALA A 435 7.71 -0.40 6.31
CA ALA A 435 6.93 -0.55 7.53
C ALA A 435 6.08 -1.82 7.53
N GLY A 436 5.94 -2.40 8.72
CA GLY A 436 5.09 -3.56 9.01
C GLY A 436 5.71 -4.92 8.63
N PRO A 437 4.96 -6.02 8.80
CA PRO A 437 3.55 -6.07 9.22
C PRO A 437 3.34 -5.86 10.73
N ALA A 438 2.53 -4.85 11.07
CA ALA A 438 2.07 -4.56 12.44
C ALA A 438 0.69 -5.17 12.68
N SER A 439 0.51 -5.93 13.76
CA SER A 439 -0.80 -6.54 14.07
C SER A 439 -1.79 -5.50 14.55
N LEU A 440 -2.95 -5.36 13.88
CA LEU A 440 -3.99 -4.41 14.31
C LEU A 440 -4.47 -4.69 15.74
N VAL A 441 -4.46 -5.97 16.15
CA VAL A 441 -4.79 -6.36 17.54
C VAL A 441 -3.78 -5.81 18.52
N ALA A 442 -2.49 -5.83 18.18
CA ALA A 442 -1.42 -5.27 19.03
C ALA A 442 -1.52 -3.74 19.08
N ILE A 443 -1.77 -3.08 17.94
CA ILE A 443 -2.00 -1.63 17.86
C ILE A 443 -3.17 -1.23 18.76
N ARG A 444 -4.32 -1.89 18.61
CA ARG A 444 -5.52 -1.59 19.41
C ARG A 444 -5.32 -1.73 20.92
N ARG A 445 -4.40 -2.60 21.35
CA ARG A 445 -4.09 -2.85 22.77
C ARG A 445 -2.90 -2.05 23.31
N GLY A 446 -2.22 -1.27 22.46
CA GLY A 446 -1.02 -0.53 22.84
C GLY A 446 0.18 -1.45 23.13
N GLU A 447 0.21 -2.63 22.52
CA GLU A 447 1.28 -3.62 22.67
C GLU A 447 2.39 -3.41 21.62
N ILE A 448 2.98 -2.23 21.66
CA ILE A 448 3.92 -1.73 20.65
C ILE A 448 5.28 -2.46 20.61
N SER A 449 5.56 -3.35 21.56
CA SER A 449 6.81 -4.12 21.61
C SER A 449 6.85 -5.28 20.60
N TYR A 450 5.71 -5.64 20.02
CA TYR A 450 5.65 -6.70 19.02
C TYR A 450 6.12 -6.20 17.66
N LEU A 451 6.99 -6.97 17.01
CA LEU A 451 7.42 -6.67 15.66
C LEU A 451 6.23 -6.79 14.69
N TYR A 452 6.20 -6.05 13.58
CA TYR A 452 7.16 -5.02 13.18
C TYR A 452 6.51 -3.65 13.28
N ASP A 453 7.31 -2.63 13.61
CA ASP A 453 6.95 -1.20 13.47
C ASP A 453 5.65 -0.79 14.17
N ALA A 454 5.25 -1.55 15.20
CA ALA A 454 4.05 -1.28 15.97
C ALA A 454 4.06 0.07 16.72
N PRO A 455 5.20 0.60 17.21
CA PRO A 455 5.24 1.95 17.79
C PRO A 455 4.84 3.02 16.78
N PHE A 456 5.44 2.98 15.58
CA PHE A 456 5.16 3.90 14.48
C PHE A 456 3.67 3.86 14.10
N VAL A 457 3.15 2.69 13.74
CA VAL A 457 1.73 2.53 13.35
C VAL A 457 0.78 2.91 14.48
N PHE A 458 1.18 2.73 15.75
CA PHE A 458 0.38 3.15 16.89
C PHE A 458 0.30 4.67 17.00
N ALA A 459 1.43 5.36 16.82
CA ALA A 459 1.48 6.83 16.83
C ALA A 459 0.61 7.42 15.72
N GLU A 460 0.66 6.85 14.51
CA GLU A 460 -0.14 7.32 13.35
C GLU A 460 -1.65 7.45 13.65
N VAL A 461 -2.19 6.61 14.55
CA VAL A 461 -3.63 6.55 14.85
C VAL A 461 -4.01 6.98 16.27
N ASN A 462 -3.06 7.08 17.22
CA ASN A 462 -3.33 7.37 18.64
C ASN A 462 -2.45 8.48 19.25
N ALA A 463 -1.55 9.12 18.50
CA ALA A 463 -0.66 10.12 19.09
C ALA A 463 -1.45 11.28 19.74
N ASP A 464 -1.05 11.65 20.96
CA ASP A 464 -1.60 12.83 21.63
C ASP A 464 -0.87 14.07 21.10
N VAL A 465 -1.61 15.13 20.75
CA VAL A 465 -1.01 16.39 20.28
C VAL A 465 -0.72 17.29 21.47
N ILE A 466 0.56 17.55 21.72
CA ILE A 466 1.02 18.37 22.84
C ILE A 466 1.51 19.71 22.30
N HIS A 467 0.92 20.79 22.80
CA HIS A 467 1.37 22.14 22.49
C HIS A 467 2.29 22.64 23.60
N TRP A 468 3.42 23.21 23.22
CA TRP A 468 4.44 23.80 24.10
C TRP A 468 4.57 25.27 23.79
N GLN A 469 4.61 26.11 24.83
CA GLN A 469 4.88 27.53 24.69
C GLN A 469 6.13 27.89 25.48
N ILE A 470 6.96 28.79 24.94
CA ILE A 470 8.06 29.39 25.71
C ILE A 470 7.49 29.99 27.01
N ASP A 471 8.16 29.70 28.12
CA ASP A 471 7.82 30.29 29.42
C ASP A 471 9.11 30.71 30.13
N ASP A 472 9.44 32.00 30.00
CA ASP A 472 10.63 32.60 30.61
C ASP A 472 10.61 32.55 32.15
N SER A 473 9.45 32.26 32.76
CA SER A 473 9.31 32.11 34.22
C SER A 473 9.52 30.68 34.72
N SER A 474 9.56 29.71 33.80
CA SER A 474 9.78 28.29 34.08
C SER A 474 11.28 27.98 34.04
N GLU A 475 11.80 27.25 35.04
CA GLU A 475 13.18 26.73 34.98
C GLU A 475 13.39 25.75 33.82
N PHE A 476 12.31 25.13 33.32
CA PHE A 476 12.31 24.26 32.14
C PHE A 476 12.33 25.06 30.82
N GLY A 477 12.06 26.37 30.85
CA GLY A 477 11.98 27.25 29.68
C GLY A 477 10.72 27.07 28.83
N TRP A 478 9.91 26.05 29.12
CA TRP A 478 8.66 25.75 28.42
C TRP A 478 7.51 25.53 29.40
N LYS A 479 6.31 25.76 28.90
CA LYS A 479 5.04 25.41 29.54
C LYS A 479 4.23 24.53 28.61
N LYS A 480 3.78 23.39 29.13
CA LYS A 480 2.83 22.50 28.48
C LYS A 480 1.45 23.18 28.45
N LEU A 481 0.89 23.33 27.26
CA LEU A 481 -0.48 23.79 27.06
C LEU A 481 -1.44 22.58 27.10
N LYS A 482 -2.71 22.81 26.80
CA LYS A 482 -3.70 21.74 26.74
C LYS A 482 -3.31 20.69 25.70
N THR A 483 -3.19 19.43 26.15
CA THR A 483 -3.01 18.27 25.27
C THR A 483 -4.33 17.90 24.59
N ASN A 484 -4.29 17.69 23.28
CA ASN A 484 -5.41 17.14 22.54
C ASN A 484 -5.24 15.64 22.36
N THR A 485 -6.04 14.86 23.09
CA THR A 485 -5.95 13.40 23.13
C THR A 485 -6.83 12.68 22.11
N TYR A 486 -7.58 13.42 21.29
CA TYR A 486 -8.61 12.88 20.40
C TYR A 486 -8.50 13.37 18.96
N HIS A 487 -7.39 14.06 18.64
CA HIS A 487 -7.22 14.69 17.34
C HIS A 487 -6.75 13.71 16.27
N VAL A 488 -5.80 12.83 16.60
CA VAL A 488 -5.16 11.93 15.64
C VAL A 488 -6.03 10.73 15.34
N GLY A 489 -6.05 10.31 14.07
CA GLY A 489 -6.77 9.14 13.58
C GLY A 489 -8.27 9.21 13.77
N LYS A 490 -8.90 10.36 13.44
CA LYS A 490 -10.34 10.59 13.67
C LYS A 490 -11.24 9.59 12.95
N LEU A 491 -10.79 9.09 11.80
CA LEU A 491 -11.55 8.19 10.95
C LEU A 491 -10.59 7.31 10.15
N ILE A 492 -10.74 6.00 10.26
CA ILE A 492 -9.97 5.02 9.49
C ILE A 492 -10.95 4.22 8.65
N VAL A 493 -10.80 4.27 7.33
CA VAL A 493 -11.77 3.70 6.39
C VAL A 493 -11.12 2.80 5.34
N THR A 494 -11.93 1.90 4.83
CA THR A 494 -11.61 1.07 3.66
C THR A 494 -12.86 0.85 2.81
N LYS A 495 -12.69 0.24 1.62
CA LYS A 495 -13.82 -0.17 0.80
C LYS A 495 -14.45 -1.43 1.40
N ARG A 496 -15.77 -1.39 1.59
CA ARG A 496 -16.58 -2.49 2.13
C ARG A 496 -16.57 -3.69 1.19
N ALA A 497 -16.41 -4.88 1.76
CA ALA A 497 -16.55 -6.12 1.02
C ALA A 497 -18.00 -6.40 0.61
N GLY A 498 -18.21 -6.81 -0.65
CA GLY A 498 -19.50 -7.26 -1.17
C GLY A 498 -20.53 -6.16 -1.41
N PHE A 499 -20.11 -4.89 -1.42
CA PHE A 499 -20.97 -3.76 -1.76
C PHE A 499 -20.16 -2.71 -2.53
N ASP A 500 -20.68 -2.28 -3.68
CA ASP A 500 -20.07 -1.28 -4.56
C ASP A 500 -21.01 -0.09 -4.71
N ASP A 501 -20.47 1.13 -4.59
CA ASP A 501 -21.20 2.37 -4.86
C ASP A 501 -20.42 3.22 -5.85
N ASP A 502 -20.66 3.03 -7.15
CA ASP A 502 -19.82 3.62 -8.20
C ASP A 502 -19.79 5.16 -8.20
N PHE A 503 -20.88 5.80 -7.77
CA PHE A 503 -21.06 7.25 -7.84
C PHE A 503 -21.04 7.94 -6.47
N GLY A 504 -20.99 7.17 -5.38
CA GLY A 504 -21.06 7.68 -4.01
C GLY A 504 -19.98 7.07 -3.12
N ASN A 505 -20.18 7.18 -1.80
CA ASN A 505 -19.26 6.65 -0.79
C ASN A 505 -19.96 5.68 0.18
N ARG A 506 -21.12 5.09 -0.19
CA ARG A 506 -21.85 4.17 0.69
C ARG A 506 -21.12 2.83 0.90
N ASP A 507 -20.19 2.53 0.01
CA ASP A 507 -19.22 1.43 0.09
C ASP A 507 -18.00 1.77 0.96
N MET A 508 -18.04 2.88 1.69
CA MET A 508 -17.08 3.17 2.75
C MET A 508 -17.43 2.37 4.01
N GLU A 509 -16.43 1.70 4.56
CA GLU A 509 -16.51 1.01 5.84
C GLU A 509 -15.57 1.70 6.82
N ASP A 510 -16.13 2.18 7.93
CA ASP A 510 -15.37 2.68 9.07
C ASP A 510 -14.82 1.49 9.86
N ILE A 511 -13.50 1.41 9.90
CA ILE A 511 -12.73 0.37 10.57
C ILE A 511 -11.90 0.93 11.74
N SER A 512 -12.20 2.14 12.21
CA SER A 512 -11.46 2.81 13.30
C SER A 512 -11.37 1.93 14.55
N LEU A 513 -12.45 1.21 14.86
CA LEU A 513 -12.52 0.30 16.01
C LEU A 513 -11.67 -0.98 15.87
N GLN A 514 -11.09 -1.23 14.69
CA GLN A 514 -10.10 -2.30 14.49
C GLN A 514 -8.70 -1.86 14.95
N TYR A 515 -8.41 -0.56 14.86
CA TYR A 515 -7.12 0.06 15.20
C TYR A 515 -7.06 0.61 16.61
N LYS A 516 -8.17 1.15 17.13
CA LYS A 516 -8.21 1.73 18.48
C LYS A 516 -9.55 1.55 19.16
N SER A 517 -9.58 1.76 20.46
CA SER A 517 -10.83 1.78 21.23
C SER A 517 -11.57 3.10 21.00
N LYS A 518 -12.84 3.16 21.42
CA LYS A 518 -13.65 4.37 21.24
C LYS A 518 -13.06 5.53 22.06
N GLU A 519 -12.87 6.68 21.42
CA GLU A 519 -12.36 7.88 22.08
C GLU A 519 -13.15 8.24 23.35
N GLY A 520 -12.41 8.57 24.41
CA GLY A 520 -12.97 8.89 25.73
C GLY A 520 -13.36 7.68 26.57
N SER A 521 -13.15 6.45 26.10
CA SER A 521 -13.34 5.24 26.90
C SER A 521 -12.12 4.93 27.79
N SER A 522 -12.33 4.19 28.88
CA SER A 522 -11.24 3.73 29.75
C SER A 522 -10.23 2.86 29.00
N GLU A 523 -10.70 2.07 28.03
CA GLU A 523 -9.89 1.15 27.24
C GLU A 523 -8.97 1.89 26.26
N GLU A 524 -9.45 2.98 25.64
CA GLU A 524 -8.63 3.86 24.80
C GLU A 524 -7.46 4.42 25.61
N ARG A 525 -7.78 5.06 26.75
CA ARG A 525 -6.74 5.67 27.56
C ARG A 525 -5.74 4.67 28.12
N MET A 526 -6.22 3.49 28.53
CA MET A 526 -5.37 2.40 29.00
C MET A 526 -4.43 1.90 27.90
N SER A 527 -4.88 1.86 26.64
CA SER A 527 -4.08 1.44 25.50
C SER A 527 -2.87 2.34 25.30
N VAL A 528 -3.06 3.66 25.24
CA VAL A 528 -1.92 4.59 25.06
C VAL A 528 -1.06 4.70 26.32
N LEU A 529 -1.62 4.60 27.54
CA LEU A 529 -0.79 4.48 28.75
C LEU A 529 0.05 3.18 28.78
N ASN A 530 -0.47 2.08 28.24
CA ASN A 530 0.28 0.84 28.08
C ASN A 530 1.39 1.01 27.04
N ALA A 531 1.11 1.65 25.91
CA ALA A 531 2.10 1.97 24.87
C ALA A 531 3.21 2.88 25.44
N ALA A 532 2.85 3.98 26.10
CA ALA A 532 3.79 4.89 26.74
C ALA A 532 4.66 4.19 27.79
N ARG A 533 4.08 3.31 28.62
CA ARG A 533 4.84 2.52 29.59
C ARG A 533 5.86 1.60 28.92
N ARG A 534 5.47 0.96 27.82
CA ARG A 534 6.36 0.06 27.06
C ARG A 534 7.44 0.82 26.29
N GLY A 535 7.14 2.04 25.85
CA GLY A 535 8.11 2.94 25.21
C GLY A 535 9.02 3.68 26.19
N GLY A 536 8.74 3.65 27.50
CA GLY A 536 9.50 4.43 28.49
C GLY A 536 9.12 5.92 28.54
N LEU A 537 7.94 6.26 28.03
CA LEU A 537 7.46 7.62 27.78
C LEU A 537 6.50 8.14 28.87
N THR A 538 6.41 7.46 30.02
CA THR A 538 5.46 7.82 31.09
C THR A 538 5.66 9.25 31.61
N HIS A 539 6.89 9.75 31.58
CA HIS A 539 7.25 11.09 32.02
C HIS A 539 6.52 12.21 31.26
N ILE A 540 6.13 12.00 29.99
CA ILE A 540 5.36 12.96 29.17
C ILE A 540 3.93 13.11 29.71
N TYR A 541 3.37 12.00 30.23
CA TYR A 541 2.01 11.90 30.77
C TYR A 541 1.92 12.28 32.25
N ASP A 542 3.03 12.23 32.99
CA ASP A 542 3.12 12.59 34.40
C ASP A 542 3.28 14.11 34.64
N MET A 543 3.43 14.91 33.58
CA MET A 543 3.57 16.37 33.69
C MET A 543 2.30 17.04 34.24
N PRO A 544 2.43 18.09 35.07
CA PRO A 544 1.28 18.77 35.67
C PRO A 544 0.29 19.29 34.62
N ALA A 545 -1.00 19.14 34.91
CA ALA A 545 -2.06 19.74 34.09
C ALA A 545 -1.91 21.27 34.04
N PRO A 546 -2.38 21.93 32.96
CA PRO A 546 -2.43 23.39 32.90
C PRO A 546 -3.15 23.97 34.12
N GLY A 547 -2.79 25.20 34.51
CA GLY A 547 -3.38 25.91 35.64
C GLY A 547 -4.88 26.20 35.48
N LYS A 548 -5.42 27.14 36.26
CA LYS A 548 -6.86 27.46 36.28
C LYS A 548 -7.39 27.88 34.89
N GLU A 549 -8.20 27.03 34.25
CA GLU A 549 -8.92 27.32 33.00
C GLU A 549 -10.32 27.87 33.31
N ASP A 550 -10.53 29.18 33.20
CA ASP A 550 -11.82 29.83 33.48
C ASP A 550 -12.43 30.58 32.29
N VAL A 551 -11.83 30.46 31.11
CA VAL A 551 -12.42 30.84 29.81
C VAL A 551 -12.52 29.60 28.93
N TYR A 552 -13.66 29.39 28.29
CA TYR A 552 -13.87 28.32 27.32
C TYR A 552 -13.71 28.86 25.89
N PHE A 553 -13.10 28.04 25.04
CA PHE A 553 -12.82 28.33 23.64
C PHE A 553 -13.26 27.14 22.79
N SER A 554 -13.75 27.42 21.58
CA SER A 554 -14.04 26.42 20.56
C SER A 554 -13.78 27.01 19.18
N LEU A 555 -12.97 26.35 18.36
CA LEU A 555 -12.88 26.66 16.93
C LEU A 555 -14.14 26.14 16.23
N LYS A 556 -14.73 26.94 15.32
CA LYS A 556 -15.84 26.47 14.48
C LYS A 556 -15.33 25.75 13.25
N ASP A 557 -15.84 24.56 13.04
CA ASP A 557 -15.61 23.77 11.83
C ASP A 557 -16.08 24.54 10.58
N ILE A 558 -15.33 24.38 9.49
CA ILE A 558 -15.67 24.92 8.17
C ILE A 558 -16.15 23.76 7.29
N ASP A 559 -17.47 23.66 7.09
CA ASP A 559 -18.08 22.52 6.39
C ASP A 559 -17.71 22.45 4.91
N LYS A 560 -17.90 23.56 4.17
CA LYS A 560 -17.79 23.58 2.71
C LYS A 560 -17.44 24.96 2.17
N VAL A 561 -16.36 25.02 1.39
CA VAL A 561 -15.95 26.22 0.65
C VAL A 561 -15.74 25.83 -0.81
N MET A 562 -16.59 26.31 -1.71
CA MET A 562 -16.33 26.15 -3.15
C MET A 562 -15.22 27.09 -3.59
N ILE A 563 -14.35 26.62 -4.48
CA ILE A 563 -13.29 27.46 -5.06
C ILE A 563 -13.91 28.71 -5.71
N GLY A 564 -13.39 29.88 -5.37
CA GLY A 564 -13.94 31.17 -5.80
C GLY A 564 -14.95 31.79 -4.82
N GLN A 565 -15.20 31.19 -3.65
CA GLN A 565 -16.00 31.78 -2.57
C GLN A 565 -15.14 32.18 -1.36
N PRO A 566 -15.51 33.26 -0.62
CA PRO A 566 -14.86 33.60 0.64
C PRO A 566 -15.29 32.66 1.77
N PHE A 567 -14.53 32.64 2.87
CA PHE A 567 -14.87 31.89 4.09
C PHE A 567 -14.44 32.65 5.36
N GLN A 568 -14.90 32.21 6.53
CA GLN A 568 -14.57 32.83 7.82
C GLN A 568 -13.97 31.80 8.77
N VAL A 569 -12.90 32.17 9.48
CA VAL A 569 -12.37 31.41 10.62
C VAL A 569 -12.96 32.02 11.88
N ILE A 570 -13.73 31.24 12.65
CA ILE A 570 -14.47 31.75 13.82
C ILE A 570 -14.11 30.96 15.08
N VAL A 571 -13.82 31.67 16.17
CA VAL A 571 -13.64 31.11 17.51
C VAL A 571 -14.76 31.59 18.42
N GLU A 572 -15.46 30.66 19.06
CA GLU A 572 -16.39 30.96 20.13
C GLU A 572 -15.65 31.06 21.46
N VAL A 573 -15.94 32.11 22.23
CA VAL A 573 -15.29 32.37 23.52
C VAL A 573 -16.34 32.61 24.60
N GLU A 574 -16.22 31.92 25.73
CA GLU A 574 -17.10 32.06 26.90
C GLU A 574 -16.28 32.27 28.17
N ASN A 575 -16.44 33.42 28.82
CA ASN A 575 -15.87 33.64 30.15
C ASN A 575 -16.70 32.90 31.20
N LYS A 576 -16.16 31.82 31.80
CA LYS A 576 -16.85 31.05 32.85
C LYS A 576 -16.64 31.61 34.26
N SER A 577 -15.78 32.60 34.41
CA SER A 577 -15.52 33.28 35.68
C SER A 577 -16.54 34.38 35.98
N ASP A 578 -16.58 34.79 37.25
CA ASP A 578 -17.35 35.94 37.72
C ASP A 578 -16.56 37.26 37.63
N GLU A 579 -15.35 37.22 37.08
CA GLU A 579 -14.46 38.36 36.90
C GLU A 579 -14.36 38.75 35.42
N LYS A 580 -13.85 39.96 35.13
CA LYS A 580 -13.50 40.33 33.76
C LYS A 580 -12.26 39.56 33.33
N ARG A 581 -12.21 39.19 32.05
CA ARG A 581 -11.07 38.51 31.43
C ARG A 581 -10.65 39.23 30.17
N THR A 582 -9.35 39.46 30.02
CA THR A 582 -8.74 40.06 28.84
C THR A 582 -8.13 38.96 28.00
N VAL A 583 -8.66 38.76 26.80
CA VAL A 583 -8.25 37.68 25.91
C VAL A 583 -7.55 38.27 24.70
N THR A 584 -6.37 37.73 24.38
CA THR A 584 -5.66 38.00 23.14
C THR A 584 -5.75 36.76 22.25
N SER A 585 -6.28 36.92 21.05
CA SER A 585 -6.43 35.82 20.08
C SER A 585 -5.66 36.12 18.80
N VAL A 586 -5.03 35.09 18.26
CA VAL A 586 -4.39 35.07 16.94
C VAL A 586 -5.09 34.02 16.10
N LEU A 587 -5.65 34.44 14.97
CA LEU A 587 -6.28 33.57 13.99
C LEU A 587 -5.45 33.61 12.70
N SER A 588 -5.22 32.44 12.11
CA SER A 588 -4.52 32.35 10.83
C SER A 588 -5.09 31.28 9.93
N ALA A 589 -4.91 31.48 8.63
CA ALA A 589 -5.18 30.53 7.57
C ALA A 589 -3.93 30.43 6.69
N SER A 590 -3.57 29.21 6.31
CA SER A 590 -2.43 28.91 5.44
C SER A 590 -2.81 27.80 4.46
N SER A 591 -2.31 27.87 3.22
CA SER A 591 -2.38 26.76 2.30
C SER A 591 -1.34 25.72 2.69
N VAL A 592 -1.74 24.45 2.66
CA VAL A 592 -0.90 23.32 3.06
C VAL A 592 -0.90 22.26 1.96
N TYR A 593 0.18 21.51 1.86
CA TYR A 593 0.13 20.21 1.18
C TYR A 593 -0.71 19.25 2.02
N TYR A 594 -1.22 18.17 1.42
CA TYR A 594 -2.06 17.22 2.17
C TYR A 594 -1.32 16.52 3.32
N THR A 595 0.02 16.58 3.32
CA THR A 595 0.91 16.13 4.40
C THR A 595 0.90 17.03 5.63
N GLY A 596 0.19 18.16 5.58
CA GLY A 596 0.11 19.14 6.65
C GLY A 596 1.20 20.21 6.62
N ILE A 597 2.21 20.08 5.73
CA ILE A 597 3.30 21.07 5.56
C ILE A 597 2.75 22.38 5.00
N ILE A 598 3.09 23.49 5.66
CA ILE A 598 2.69 24.84 5.24
C ILE A 598 3.38 25.21 3.93
N ALA A 599 2.58 25.55 2.91
CA ALA A 599 3.07 26.04 1.64
C ALA A 599 3.13 27.57 1.60
N ARG A 600 2.03 28.26 1.93
CA ARG A 600 1.93 29.73 1.89
C ARG A 600 0.97 30.25 2.94
N LYS A 601 1.33 31.35 3.62
CA LYS A 601 0.46 32.05 4.56
C LYS A 601 -0.64 32.80 3.80
N VAL A 602 -1.91 32.48 4.08
CA VAL A 602 -3.07 33.07 3.39
C VAL A 602 -3.47 34.38 4.08
N LYS A 603 -3.82 34.31 5.36
CA LYS A 603 -4.24 35.46 6.16
C LYS A 603 -3.94 35.24 7.64
N ARG A 604 -3.64 36.31 8.37
CA ARG A 604 -3.45 36.28 9.83
C ARG A 604 -3.99 37.56 10.44
N ALA A 605 -4.65 37.46 11.59
CA ALA A 605 -4.99 38.62 12.41
C ALA A 605 -4.74 38.33 13.88
N ARG A 606 -4.47 39.40 14.63
CA ARG A 606 -4.32 39.41 16.08
C ARG A 606 -5.28 40.44 16.66
N GLY A 607 -5.97 40.10 17.73
CA GLY A 607 -6.86 41.01 18.43
C GLY A 607 -6.82 40.78 19.93
N THR A 608 -7.02 41.85 20.70
CA THR A 608 -7.18 41.79 22.17
C THR A 608 -8.51 42.43 22.54
N PHE A 609 -9.27 41.76 23.39
CA PHE A 609 -10.61 42.19 23.80
C PHE A 609 -10.89 41.78 25.25
N THR A 610 -11.89 42.42 25.86
CA THR A 610 -12.27 42.17 27.25
C THR A 610 -13.66 41.57 27.32
N LEU A 611 -13.77 40.40 27.95
CA LEU A 611 -15.02 39.72 28.25
C LEU A 611 -15.53 40.12 29.62
N ARG A 612 -16.81 40.46 29.71
CA ARG A 612 -17.52 40.61 30.99
C ARG A 612 -17.68 39.24 31.66
N PRO A 613 -17.94 39.20 32.98
CA PRO A 613 -18.32 37.98 33.67
C PRO A 613 -19.43 37.24 32.92
N ARG A 614 -19.30 35.93 32.74
CA ARG A 614 -20.30 35.07 32.06
C ARG A 614 -20.62 35.44 30.61
N GLN A 615 -19.86 36.32 29.96
CA GLN A 615 -20.11 36.74 28.57
C GLN A 615 -19.66 35.68 27.57
N LYS A 616 -20.49 35.48 26.53
CA LYS A 616 -20.15 34.73 25.31
C LYS A 616 -19.94 35.71 24.15
N GLU A 617 -18.92 35.46 23.34
CA GLU A 617 -18.61 36.24 22.13
C GLU A 617 -18.11 35.32 21.01
N GLN A 618 -18.11 35.85 19.79
CA GLN A 618 -17.49 35.21 18.62
C GLN A 618 -16.45 36.16 18.01
N LEU A 619 -15.32 35.59 17.64
CA LEU A 619 -14.22 36.30 17.00
C LEU A 619 -13.96 35.63 15.68
N GLY A 620 -13.72 36.39 14.62
CA GLY A 620 -13.34 35.76 13.37
C GLY A 620 -12.61 36.67 12.41
N ILE A 621 -11.99 36.02 11.43
CA ILE A 621 -11.38 36.67 10.28
C ILE A 621 -12.07 36.19 9.01
N GLU A 622 -12.42 37.13 8.14
CA GLU A 622 -12.90 36.81 6.78
C GLU A 622 -11.71 36.65 5.84
N VAL A 623 -11.65 35.53 5.12
CA VAL A 623 -10.66 35.26 4.07
C VAL A 623 -11.34 35.41 2.72
N SER A 624 -10.90 36.41 1.96
CA SER A 624 -11.44 36.72 0.63
C SER A 624 -10.84 35.82 -0.45
N VAL A 625 -11.47 35.75 -1.63
CA VAL A 625 -10.99 34.93 -2.75
C VAL A 625 -9.57 35.33 -3.17
N SER A 626 -9.28 36.64 -3.21
CA SER A 626 -7.94 37.17 -3.51
C SER A 626 -6.91 36.85 -2.43
N ASP A 627 -7.33 36.55 -1.20
CA ASP A 627 -6.38 36.20 -0.14
C ASP A 627 -5.78 34.80 -0.35
N TYR A 628 -6.54 33.86 -0.94
CA TYR A 628 -6.15 32.44 -1.01
C TYR A 628 -5.93 31.87 -2.42
N LEU A 629 -6.61 32.38 -3.46
CA LEU A 629 -6.73 31.64 -4.74
C LEU A 629 -5.38 31.39 -5.44
N ASP A 630 -4.46 32.35 -5.39
CA ASP A 630 -3.11 32.27 -5.96
C ASP A 630 -2.09 31.58 -5.04
N LYS A 631 -2.51 31.25 -3.81
CA LYS A 631 -1.69 30.58 -2.80
C LYS A 631 -2.02 29.10 -2.65
N LEU A 632 -3.15 28.64 -3.20
CA LEU A 632 -3.52 27.23 -3.19
C LEU A 632 -2.43 26.38 -3.86
N VAL A 633 -2.13 25.24 -3.24
CA VAL A 633 -1.27 24.19 -3.77
C VAL A 633 -2.11 22.95 -4.10
N ASP A 634 -1.44 21.83 -4.37
CA ASP A 634 -2.10 20.56 -4.68
C ASP A 634 -3.20 20.22 -3.66
N TYR A 635 -4.29 19.64 -4.17
CA TYR A 635 -5.51 19.36 -3.42
C TYR A 635 -6.26 20.58 -2.86
N ALA A 636 -5.72 21.79 -2.93
CA ALA A 636 -6.35 23.02 -2.42
C ALA A 636 -6.76 22.91 -0.93
N MET A 637 -5.88 22.34 -0.12
CA MET A 637 -6.06 22.19 1.32
C MET A 637 -5.66 23.47 2.05
N LEU A 638 -6.46 23.87 3.03
CA LEU A 638 -6.21 25.01 3.91
C LEU A 638 -6.19 24.52 5.35
N LYS A 639 -5.20 24.98 6.11
CA LYS A 639 -5.11 24.79 7.56
C LYS A 639 -5.44 26.10 8.25
N ILE A 640 -6.31 26.02 9.24
CA ILE A 640 -6.69 27.13 10.10
C ILE A 640 -6.15 26.87 11.50
N TYR A 641 -5.60 27.92 12.11
CA TYR A 641 -4.99 27.85 13.42
C TYR A 641 -5.50 29.00 14.28
N ALA A 642 -5.89 28.68 15.51
CA ALA A 642 -6.37 29.62 16.49
C ALA A 642 -5.65 29.43 17.83
N ILE A 643 -5.01 30.48 18.32
CA ILE A 643 -4.44 30.53 19.67
C ILE A 643 -5.04 31.70 20.44
N SER A 644 -5.42 31.46 21.68
CA SER A 644 -6.00 32.47 22.56
C SER A 644 -5.38 32.41 23.95
N THR A 645 -4.94 33.56 24.47
CA THR A 645 -4.32 33.70 25.79
C THR A 645 -5.13 34.66 26.66
N VAL A 646 -5.45 34.22 27.88
CA VAL A 646 -6.14 34.98 28.91
C VAL A 646 -5.09 35.64 29.81
N LYS A 647 -5.07 36.97 29.83
CA LYS A 647 -4.01 37.74 30.51
C LYS A 647 -3.99 37.51 32.02
N GLU A 648 -5.15 37.39 32.67
CA GLU A 648 -5.25 37.34 34.13
C GLU A 648 -4.87 35.97 34.70
N THR A 649 -5.20 34.89 34.00
CA THR A 649 -4.94 33.51 34.45
C THR A 649 -3.72 32.87 33.78
N GLN A 650 -3.18 33.53 32.75
CA GLN A 650 -2.16 32.94 31.87
C GLN A 650 -2.63 31.61 31.24
N GLN A 651 -3.95 31.43 31.12
CA GLN A 651 -4.54 30.33 30.37
C GLN A 651 -4.28 30.56 28.89
N THR A 652 -3.66 29.59 28.22
CA THR A 652 -3.52 29.58 26.75
C THR A 652 -4.25 28.37 26.20
N TRP A 653 -5.04 28.60 25.16
CA TRP A 653 -5.74 27.58 24.39
C TRP A 653 -5.28 27.66 22.94
N ALA A 654 -5.08 26.52 22.31
CA ALA A 654 -4.75 26.38 20.91
C ALA A 654 -5.60 25.27 20.29
N GLU A 655 -6.12 25.53 19.09
CA GLU A 655 -6.82 24.54 18.28
C GLU A 655 -6.54 24.80 16.79
N GLU A 656 -6.52 23.72 16.02
CA GLU A 656 -6.34 23.73 14.58
C GLU A 656 -7.38 22.85 13.90
N ASP A 657 -7.68 23.20 12.66
CA ASP A 657 -8.53 22.41 11.79
C ASP A 657 -8.06 22.57 10.34
N ASP A 658 -8.43 21.62 9.50
CA ASP A 658 -8.11 21.61 8.08
C ASP A 658 -9.33 21.29 7.22
N PHE A 659 -9.42 21.97 6.09
CA PHE A 659 -10.48 21.74 5.13
C PHE A 659 -9.98 21.87 3.71
N GLN A 660 -10.71 21.24 2.80
CA GLN A 660 -10.41 21.27 1.38
C GLN A 660 -11.32 22.27 0.66
N VAL A 661 -10.73 23.17 -0.13
CA VAL A 661 -11.50 24.01 -1.05
C VAL A 661 -12.01 23.14 -2.21
N GLU A 662 -13.33 23.09 -2.36
CA GLU A 662 -14.00 22.21 -3.31
C GLU A 662 -13.87 22.70 -4.75
N LYS A 663 -13.55 21.76 -5.64
CA LYS A 663 -13.51 21.96 -7.09
C LYS A 663 -14.78 21.37 -7.72
N PRO A 664 -15.24 21.92 -8.86
CA PRO A 664 -16.39 21.36 -9.58
C PRO A 664 -16.09 19.92 -10.01
N ALA A 665 -17.07 19.03 -9.88
CA ALA A 665 -16.99 17.68 -10.41
C ALA A 665 -17.11 17.68 -11.93
N LEU A 666 -16.44 16.73 -12.58
CA LEU A 666 -16.69 16.43 -13.99
C LEU A 666 -17.97 15.58 -14.09
N ASN A 667 -18.90 15.99 -14.95
CA ASN A 667 -20.05 15.19 -15.33
C ASN A 667 -19.69 14.32 -16.54
N ILE A 668 -19.90 13.00 -16.43
CA ILE A 668 -19.57 12.01 -17.46
C ILE A 668 -20.86 11.31 -17.88
N GLU A 669 -21.24 11.49 -19.15
CA GLU A 669 -22.43 10.91 -19.75
C GLU A 669 -22.05 9.99 -20.91
N ILE A 670 -22.67 8.82 -20.98
CA ILE A 670 -22.45 7.86 -22.07
C ILE A 670 -23.59 8.00 -23.08
N GLU A 671 -23.24 8.15 -24.36
CA GLU A 671 -24.21 8.24 -25.45
C GLU A 671 -24.37 6.89 -26.15
N GLY A 672 -25.56 6.30 -26.04
CA GLY A 672 -25.97 5.08 -26.75
C GLY A 672 -25.57 3.76 -26.07
N ASP A 673 -25.84 2.66 -26.76
CA ASP A 673 -25.55 1.32 -26.26
C ASP A 673 -24.06 0.96 -26.42
N ILE A 674 -23.47 0.39 -25.36
CA ILE A 674 -22.09 -0.09 -25.38
C ILE A 674 -22.06 -1.54 -25.89
N ARG A 675 -21.26 -1.80 -26.93
CA ARG A 675 -21.00 -3.17 -27.44
C ARG A 675 -19.52 -3.36 -27.69
N ILE A 676 -19.03 -4.57 -27.41
CA ILE A 676 -17.63 -4.92 -27.66
C ILE A 676 -17.26 -4.68 -29.13
N TYR A 677 -16.07 -4.12 -29.34
CA TYR A 677 -15.51 -3.72 -30.64
C TYR A 677 -16.33 -2.68 -31.42
N ARG A 678 -17.33 -2.03 -30.80
CA ARG A 678 -18.05 -0.90 -31.39
C ARG A 678 -17.71 0.40 -30.70
N ARG A 679 -17.59 1.45 -31.51
CA ARG A 679 -17.37 2.82 -31.00
C ARG A 679 -18.59 3.31 -30.24
N PHE A 680 -18.38 3.91 -29.08
CA PHE A 680 -19.39 4.67 -28.33
C PHE A 680 -18.82 6.03 -27.93
N LYS A 681 -19.69 6.98 -27.60
CA LYS A 681 -19.29 8.34 -27.23
C LYS A 681 -19.47 8.58 -25.73
N VAL A 682 -18.53 9.34 -25.16
CA VAL A 682 -18.56 9.80 -23.79
C VAL A 682 -18.50 11.31 -23.80
N ARG A 683 -19.52 11.95 -23.24
CA ARG A 683 -19.61 13.39 -23.08
C ARG A 683 -19.13 13.75 -21.68
N ILE A 684 -18.14 14.64 -21.61
CA ILE A 684 -17.50 15.09 -20.38
C ILE A 684 -17.74 16.60 -20.27
N SER A 685 -18.26 17.07 -19.14
CA SER A 685 -18.57 18.49 -18.97
C SER A 685 -18.32 18.98 -17.55
N PHE A 686 -17.98 20.26 -17.40
CA PHE A 686 -17.98 20.96 -16.12
C PHE A 686 -18.14 22.47 -16.34
N THR A 687 -18.55 23.20 -15.31
CA THR A 687 -18.65 24.67 -15.34
C THR A 687 -17.51 25.28 -14.54
N ASN A 688 -16.75 26.20 -15.15
CA ASN A 688 -15.71 26.97 -14.48
C ASN A 688 -16.35 27.85 -13.39
N PRO A 689 -16.05 27.68 -12.10
CA PRO A 689 -16.68 28.46 -11.03
C PRO A 689 -16.00 29.82 -10.81
N LEU A 690 -14.89 30.10 -11.51
CA LEU A 690 -14.08 31.28 -11.30
C LEU A 690 -14.50 32.43 -12.21
N LYS A 691 -14.29 33.65 -11.72
CA LYS A 691 -14.38 34.89 -12.50
C LYS A 691 -13.14 35.16 -13.38
N ARG A 692 -12.38 34.11 -13.71
CA ARG A 692 -11.18 34.16 -14.55
C ARG A 692 -11.17 32.99 -15.53
N THR A 693 -10.52 33.16 -16.67
CA THR A 693 -10.31 32.11 -17.66
C THR A 693 -9.42 31.00 -17.09
N LEU A 694 -9.75 29.75 -17.38
CA LEU A 694 -8.87 28.60 -17.19
C LEU A 694 -8.10 28.37 -18.49
N GLU A 695 -6.78 28.47 -18.43
CA GLU A 695 -5.87 28.33 -19.56
C GLU A 695 -5.19 26.96 -19.54
N ASP A 696 -4.64 26.52 -20.68
CA ASP A 696 -3.88 25.26 -20.82
C ASP A 696 -4.64 24.02 -20.31
N CYS A 697 -5.95 23.98 -20.58
CA CYS A 697 -6.81 22.93 -20.06
C CYS A 697 -6.46 21.56 -20.67
N VAL A 698 -6.21 20.56 -19.80
CA VAL A 698 -5.93 19.18 -20.21
C VAL A 698 -6.88 18.22 -19.53
N LEU A 699 -7.45 17.29 -20.31
CA LEU A 699 -8.29 16.19 -19.84
C LEU A 699 -7.54 14.87 -19.99
N THR A 700 -7.52 14.07 -18.93
CA THR A 700 -7.01 12.69 -18.97
C THR A 700 -8.20 11.74 -18.89
N ILE A 701 -8.19 10.66 -19.67
CA ILE A 701 -9.22 9.61 -19.64
C ILE A 701 -8.56 8.23 -19.68
N GLU A 702 -9.04 7.32 -18.82
CA GLU A 702 -8.64 5.91 -18.81
C GLU A 702 -9.86 5.01 -18.57
N GLY A 703 -9.84 3.80 -19.11
CA GLY A 703 -10.75 2.75 -18.68
C GLY A 703 -10.19 1.38 -19.06
N PRO A 704 -9.83 0.51 -18.11
CA PRO A 704 -9.33 -0.82 -18.43
C PRO A 704 -10.28 -1.59 -19.35
N GLY A 705 -9.76 -2.07 -20.49
CA GLY A 705 -10.58 -2.72 -21.51
C GLY A 705 -11.51 -1.78 -22.29
N LEU A 706 -11.42 -0.46 -22.13
CA LEU A 706 -12.15 0.58 -22.89
C LEU A 706 -11.19 1.53 -23.63
N ALA A 707 -10.17 2.04 -22.94
CA ALA A 707 -9.10 2.85 -23.50
C ALA A 707 -7.86 2.86 -22.60
N GLU A 708 -6.71 2.89 -23.24
CA GLU A 708 -5.43 3.20 -22.59
C GLU A 708 -5.42 4.66 -22.11
N PRO A 709 -4.71 4.98 -21.01
CA PRO A 709 -4.64 6.34 -20.48
C PRO A 709 -4.13 7.32 -21.53
N ARG A 710 -4.91 8.37 -21.80
CA ARG A 710 -4.59 9.38 -22.81
C ARG A 710 -4.91 10.80 -22.35
N LYS A 711 -4.09 11.75 -22.77
CA LYS A 711 -4.26 13.18 -22.52
C LYS A 711 -4.82 13.88 -23.75
N THR A 712 -5.80 14.76 -23.54
CA THR A 712 -6.44 15.57 -24.57
C THR A 712 -6.37 17.03 -24.17
N PHE A 713 -5.75 17.85 -25.02
CA PHE A 713 -5.71 19.30 -24.85
C PHE A 713 -7.07 19.90 -25.23
N LEU A 714 -7.63 20.69 -24.31
CA LEU A 714 -8.89 21.39 -24.46
C LEU A 714 -8.63 22.87 -24.76
N LYS A 715 -9.67 23.55 -25.21
CA LYS A 715 -9.65 25.02 -25.31
C LYS A 715 -9.74 25.62 -23.92
N ASP A 716 -9.24 26.84 -23.79
CA ASP A 716 -9.42 27.65 -22.59
C ASP A 716 -10.90 27.79 -22.26
N VAL A 717 -11.21 27.73 -20.96
CA VAL A 717 -12.59 27.79 -20.45
C VAL A 717 -12.79 29.15 -19.83
N GLY A 718 -13.61 29.99 -20.46
CA GLY A 718 -13.90 31.34 -20.00
C GLY A 718 -14.51 31.39 -18.58
N PRO A 719 -14.53 32.57 -17.95
CA PRO A 719 -15.16 32.77 -16.64
C PRO A 719 -16.61 32.27 -16.63
N GLU A 720 -16.99 31.50 -15.60
CA GLU A 720 -18.38 31.04 -15.40
C GLU A 720 -18.99 30.24 -16.59
N SER A 721 -18.15 29.80 -17.52
CA SER A 721 -18.57 29.09 -18.74
C SER A 721 -18.48 27.56 -18.57
N THR A 722 -19.29 26.85 -19.32
CA THR A 722 -19.31 25.38 -19.34
C THR A 722 -18.42 24.83 -20.44
N MET A 723 -17.47 23.98 -20.04
CA MET A 723 -16.72 23.13 -20.95
C MET A 723 -17.53 21.89 -21.27
N THR A 724 -17.57 21.49 -22.54
CA THR A 724 -18.10 20.18 -22.96
C THR A 724 -17.15 19.58 -24.00
N HIS A 725 -16.72 18.36 -23.74
CA HIS A 725 -15.85 17.58 -24.60
C HIS A 725 -16.49 16.22 -24.89
N VAL A 726 -16.35 15.72 -26.11
CA VAL A 726 -16.89 14.42 -26.51
C VAL A 726 -15.77 13.53 -26.98
N GLU A 727 -15.60 12.40 -26.29
CA GLU A 727 -14.63 11.38 -26.62
C GLU A 727 -15.26 10.16 -27.26
N THR A 728 -14.51 9.47 -28.13
CA THR A 728 -14.95 8.20 -28.73
C THR A 728 -14.06 7.06 -28.23
N LEU A 729 -14.68 6.02 -27.66
CA LEU A 729 -14.01 4.86 -27.06
C LEU A 729 -14.44 3.55 -27.75
N VAL A 730 -13.64 2.49 -27.61
CA VAL A 730 -13.92 1.15 -28.17
C VAL A 730 -13.72 0.07 -27.11
N PRO A 731 -14.77 -0.61 -26.63
CA PRO A 731 -14.64 -1.67 -25.63
C PRO A 731 -13.94 -2.88 -26.23
N ARG A 732 -12.96 -3.44 -25.50
CA ARG A 732 -12.18 -4.62 -25.89
C ARG A 732 -12.45 -5.85 -25.03
N LYS A 733 -13.05 -5.69 -23.84
CA LYS A 733 -13.43 -6.79 -22.94
C LYS A 733 -14.93 -6.69 -22.58
N VAL A 734 -15.57 -7.84 -22.33
CA VAL A 734 -16.99 -7.93 -21.91
C VAL A 734 -17.17 -7.78 -20.40
N GLY A 735 -18.35 -7.33 -19.97
CA GLY A 735 -18.74 -7.16 -18.57
C GLY A 735 -18.70 -5.71 -18.08
N PRO A 736 -19.02 -5.46 -16.79
CA PRO A 736 -18.98 -4.12 -16.20
C PRO A 736 -17.58 -3.52 -16.29
N ARG A 737 -17.48 -2.25 -16.73
CA ARG A 737 -16.21 -1.51 -16.85
C ARG A 737 -16.38 -0.09 -16.32
N LYS A 738 -15.28 0.50 -15.86
CA LYS A 738 -15.23 1.85 -15.30
C LYS A 738 -14.38 2.76 -16.19
N ILE A 739 -14.77 4.03 -16.29
CA ILE A 739 -14.04 5.11 -16.93
C ILE A 739 -13.70 6.11 -15.84
N THR A 740 -12.47 6.60 -15.84
CA THR A 740 -11.97 7.62 -14.91
C THR A 740 -11.43 8.82 -15.66
#